data_AF-I0HG07-F1
#
_entry.id   AF-I0HG07-F1
#
_cell.length_a   1.000
_cell.length_b   1.000
_cell.length_c   1.000
_cell.angle_alpha   90.00
_cell.angle_beta   90.00
_cell.angle_gamma   90.00
#
_symmetry.space_group_name_H-M   'P 1'
#
loop_
_entity.id
_entity.type
_entity.pdbx_description
1 polymer ?
#
loop_
_entity_poly.entity_id
_entity_poly.type
_entity_poly.pdbx_seq_one_letter_code
_entity_poly.pdbx_strand_id
1 'polypeptide(L)'
;MHDDDLMMVVIMLLKWRGRELRFGHTDVTDTATAACTNRAPGPFRLTSGYFEPCESRYRRNVQQDHPAVGLGELLYRRAQGDSLTPGEQETIRRNSAGVVRVAALRYAAVFAEGQILANSLLGGERVRGAVNLAAEHNRADKALTARVGRRLTDADSGEAASGPLEALVMRHLAGKTFAKALTGVLQQRQLSPHAIDKPGRDFGDWMAGYGLLAPMPADVSRLLTLPNPDFADHVIASLKAASPLPAHEAITSRWDAVSKRVTRQLREHRELIKSRLEAMPRHRRSRTAAAELREACRLYAVGCALSEIAAHAEKELQIRCFAAYHSNTVQRIRVECLNAAAAEVAQKWPDLAAVVWEACARHRQECPETTSPHPCSGCARGIAAEVQRTTAFVDPAIKIVEPSPLAAEPTPLPMEPAPDPKPSTSASLVDVGAESVELVEWIRRPQADGPPAVWQVILHRLHLRGGWCPIPEITLPLTRDSTPLSLRLDYNGGSRTRRSVEQQVRLRHQAGEWELTGLDWPSDLPPGVILTLKWALAESSVAAKTSTLWPPVRVDGVAFFDRYHSGTVIRELAPGSDQDRDTPDLTNEGWVLRTLRVLGHLRTDGSVIIAEQGLIANCRRLGIPGRRADQLHRVVDRLLQRGLLSRVEGSVDVDGTPHCPPRPGRARVPMLRFQPTPVPLDERSQGPNSTDARARRAHVVQGFVRRLPDGAEASQAQLELYEEAVRQAQVVAGSLPPGHTYVQSHRRKA
;
A
#
# COMPACT_ATOMS: atom_id res chain seq x y z
N MET A 1 31.81 -7.73 40.10
CA MET A 1 32.10 -6.98 38.86
C MET A 1 32.45 -5.58 39.31
N HIS A 2 33.72 -5.21 39.16
CA HIS A 2 34.34 -4.03 39.77
C HIS A 2 34.25 -2.78 38.88
N ASP A 3 34.26 -1.62 39.54
CA ASP A 3 34.20 -0.24 39.04
C ASP A 3 35.39 0.21 38.16
N ASP A 4 36.31 -0.69 37.80
CA ASP A 4 37.55 -0.33 37.08
C ASP A 4 37.36 -0.13 35.57
N ASP A 5 36.27 -0.60 34.98
CA ASP A 5 36.01 -0.47 33.53
C ASP A 5 35.48 0.91 33.11
N LEU A 6 34.92 1.69 34.04
CA LEU A 6 34.38 3.03 33.76
C LEU A 6 35.46 4.13 33.78
N MET A 7 36.54 3.93 34.55
CA MET A 7 37.68 4.85 34.61
C MET A 7 38.55 4.80 33.34
N MET A 8 38.68 3.63 32.70
CA MET A 8 39.47 3.45 31.47
C MET A 8 38.85 4.18 30.26
N VAL A 9 37.52 4.26 30.17
CA VAL A 9 36.82 4.95 29.08
C VAL A 9 36.95 6.48 29.22
N VAL A 10 36.97 7.01 30.44
CA VAL A 10 37.14 8.44 30.70
C VAL A 10 38.60 8.89 30.48
N ILE A 11 39.59 8.05 30.81
CA ILE A 11 41.02 8.35 30.57
C ILE A 11 41.37 8.30 29.08
N MET A 12 40.77 7.40 28.29
CA MET A 12 40.96 7.38 26.83
C MET A 12 40.33 8.60 26.14
N LEU A 13 39.23 9.13 26.65
CA LEU A 13 38.58 10.32 26.09
C LEU A 13 39.32 11.63 26.44
N LEU A 14 40.03 11.68 27.57
CA LEU A 14 40.79 12.87 28.00
C LEU A 14 42.20 12.95 27.39
N LYS A 15 42.83 11.82 27.01
CA LYS A 15 44.12 11.84 26.28
C LYS A 15 44.00 12.16 24.78
N TRP A 16 42.80 12.10 24.20
CA TRP A 16 42.60 12.40 22.77
C TRP A 16 42.37 13.89 22.46
N ARG A 17 42.28 14.76 23.49
CA ARG A 17 42.26 16.21 23.33
C ARG A 17 43.48 16.83 24.00
N GLY A 18 44.51 17.15 23.21
CA GLY A 18 45.71 17.86 23.65
C GLY A 18 45.40 19.27 24.17
N ARG A 19 44.98 19.38 25.43
CA ARG A 19 44.97 20.61 26.23
C ARG A 19 45.28 20.26 27.69
N GLU A 20 46.43 20.72 28.16
CA GLU A 20 46.76 20.74 29.59
C GLU A 20 45.86 21.76 30.30
N LEU A 21 45.18 21.34 31.37
CA LEU A 21 44.70 22.26 32.40
C LEU A 21 44.95 21.66 33.79
N ARG A 22 45.59 22.47 34.63
CA ARG A 22 45.96 22.20 36.02
C ARG A 22 44.71 22.14 36.90
N PHE A 23 44.63 21.15 37.79
CA PHE A 23 43.60 21.07 38.82
C PHE A 23 44.02 21.86 40.06
N GLY A 24 43.17 22.78 40.50
CA GLY A 24 43.15 23.31 41.86
C GLY A 24 42.01 22.62 42.63
N HIS A 25 42.35 21.94 43.72
CA HIS A 25 41.41 21.33 44.65
C HIS A 25 40.63 22.41 45.42
N THR A 26 39.33 22.21 45.60
CA THR A 26 38.63 22.65 46.83
C THR A 26 37.36 21.82 47.03
N ASP A 27 37.20 21.38 48.27
CA ASP A 27 36.15 20.52 48.81
C ASP A 27 34.75 21.13 48.72
N VAL A 28 33.74 20.26 48.62
CA VAL A 28 32.35 20.57 48.93
C VAL A 28 31.84 19.56 49.94
N THR A 29 31.55 20.03 51.16
CA THR A 29 30.67 19.37 52.13
C THR A 29 29.39 20.19 52.32
N ASP A 30 28.27 19.45 52.41
CA ASP A 30 26.98 19.70 53.07
C ASP A 30 26.33 21.11 53.08
N THR A 31 25.07 21.23 52.64
CA THR A 31 23.85 21.31 53.51
C THR A 31 22.55 21.71 52.79
N ALA A 32 21.45 21.12 53.27
CA ALA A 32 20.12 21.69 53.55
C ALA A 32 19.09 22.03 52.43
N THR A 33 18.08 21.16 52.37
CA THR A 33 16.63 21.36 52.69
C THR A 33 15.95 22.74 52.55
N ALA A 34 14.75 22.68 51.96
CA ALA A 34 13.53 23.51 52.12
C ALA A 34 13.38 24.81 51.32
N ALA A 35 12.45 24.79 50.34
CA ALA A 35 11.25 25.65 50.24
C ALA A 35 10.80 25.82 48.77
N CYS A 36 9.54 25.47 48.45
CA CYS A 36 8.57 26.36 47.76
C CYS A 36 7.33 25.60 47.28
N THR A 37 6.20 26.01 47.84
CA THR A 37 4.82 25.71 47.46
C THR A 37 4.37 26.56 46.25
N ASN A 38 3.33 26.07 45.55
CA ASN A 38 2.43 26.78 44.64
C ASN A 38 3.05 27.61 43.48
N ARG A 39 3.28 26.94 42.35
CA ARG A 39 3.31 27.57 41.02
C ARG A 39 2.53 26.70 40.03
N ALA A 40 1.60 27.31 39.29
CA ALA A 40 0.94 26.66 38.16
C ALA A 40 2.01 26.15 37.16
N PRO A 41 1.86 24.95 36.58
CA PRO A 41 2.86 24.40 35.68
C PRO A 41 2.93 25.24 34.40
N GLY A 42 4.08 25.88 34.17
CA GLY A 42 4.42 26.46 32.87
C GLY A 42 4.59 25.37 31.79
N PRO A 43 4.70 25.73 30.50
CA PRO A 43 4.83 24.77 29.41
C PRO A 43 6.09 23.91 29.61
N PHE A 44 5.88 22.60 29.80
CA PHE A 44 6.95 21.62 29.94
C PHE A 44 7.79 21.60 28.66
N ARG A 45 9.05 22.05 28.74
CA ARG A 45 10.05 21.82 27.69
C ARG A 45 10.89 20.61 28.07
N LEU A 46 10.88 19.59 27.22
CA LEU A 46 11.80 18.47 27.33
C LEU A 46 13.18 18.94 26.91
N THR A 47 14.16 18.88 27.82
CA THR A 47 15.56 19.09 27.48
C THR A 47 16.12 17.80 26.88
N SER A 48 16.57 17.89 25.63
CA SER A 48 17.18 16.79 24.86
C SER A 48 18.54 16.38 25.47
N GLY A 49 18.52 15.53 26.50
CA GLY A 49 19.71 15.09 27.22
C GLY A 49 20.34 13.77 26.77
N TYR A 50 19.74 13.02 25.82
CA TYR A 50 20.16 11.63 25.54
C TYR A 50 20.30 11.22 24.07
N PHE A 51 20.35 12.17 23.14
CA PHE A 51 20.57 11.85 21.72
C PHE A 51 21.56 12.83 21.10
N GLU A 52 22.78 12.36 20.80
CA GLU A 52 23.66 13.09 19.87
C GLU A 52 22.99 13.11 18.48
N PRO A 53 22.76 14.27 17.87
CA PRO A 53 22.27 14.34 16.50
C PRO A 53 23.30 13.74 15.55
N CYS A 54 22.87 12.81 14.70
CA CYS A 54 23.67 12.26 13.60
C CYS A 54 24.29 13.38 12.72
N GLU A 55 23.67 14.57 12.70
CA GLU A 55 24.08 15.77 11.94
C GLU A 55 25.55 16.21 12.10
N SER A 56 26.16 16.08 13.28
CA SER A 56 27.48 16.70 13.55
C SER A 56 28.65 15.97 12.87
N ARG A 57 28.49 14.68 12.53
CA ARG A 57 29.47 13.90 11.75
C ARG A 57 29.33 14.10 10.23
N TYR A 58 28.19 14.59 9.73
CA TYR A 58 27.90 14.67 8.29
C TYR A 58 28.38 15.96 7.61
N ARG A 59 28.50 17.09 8.33
CA ARG A 59 28.74 18.40 7.68
C ARG A 59 30.17 18.67 7.18
N ARG A 60 31.17 17.84 7.50
CA ARG A 60 32.58 18.26 7.37
C ARG A 60 33.38 17.70 6.19
N ASN A 61 32.85 16.81 5.36
CA ASN A 61 33.58 16.30 4.18
C ASN A 61 32.63 15.98 3.02
N VAL A 62 33.04 16.37 1.81
CA VAL A 62 32.39 16.24 0.48
C VAL A 62 31.53 17.45 0.08
N GLN A 63 32.11 18.24 -0.84
CA GLN A 63 31.39 19.27 -1.61
C GLN A 63 30.33 18.59 -2.50
N GLN A 64 29.13 19.18 -2.48
CA GLN A 64 28.04 19.13 -3.47
C GLN A 64 27.27 17.82 -3.73
N ASP A 65 27.78 16.62 -3.43
CA ASP A 65 27.03 15.38 -3.70
C ASP A 65 26.57 14.61 -2.45
N HIS A 66 25.38 14.00 -2.53
CA HIS A 66 24.83 13.15 -1.47
C HIS A 66 25.81 11.98 -1.18
N PRO A 67 26.15 11.67 0.09
CA PRO A 67 27.22 10.72 0.42
C PRO A 67 27.03 9.32 -0.19
N ALA A 68 25.78 8.87 -0.34
CA ALA A 68 25.45 7.62 -1.02
C ALA A 68 25.78 7.63 -2.53
N VAL A 69 25.65 8.76 -3.21
CA VAL A 69 25.95 8.90 -4.65
C VAL A 69 27.45 8.82 -4.87
N GLY A 70 28.24 9.63 -4.15
CA GLY A 70 29.70 9.58 -4.25
C GLY A 70 30.28 8.21 -3.88
N LEU A 71 29.78 7.57 -2.81
CA LEU A 71 30.16 6.21 -2.49
C LEU A 71 29.73 5.20 -3.57
N GLY A 72 28.55 5.39 -4.16
CA GLY A 72 28.03 4.54 -5.23
C GLY A 72 28.88 4.59 -6.50
N GLU A 73 29.39 5.77 -6.87
CA GLU A 73 30.32 5.93 -7.99
C GLU A 73 31.66 5.22 -7.75
N LEU A 74 32.20 5.31 -6.53
CA LEU A 74 33.40 4.53 -6.16
C LEU A 74 33.17 3.03 -6.25
N LEU A 75 31.98 2.56 -5.84
CA LEU A 75 31.62 1.14 -5.93
C LEU A 75 31.44 0.67 -7.37
N TYR A 76 30.85 1.52 -8.21
CA TYR A 76 30.74 1.27 -9.64
C TYR A 76 32.11 1.16 -10.30
N ARG A 77 33.02 2.13 -10.06
CA ARG A 77 34.41 2.12 -10.58
C ARG A 77 35.18 0.89 -10.13
N ARG A 78 35.09 0.53 -8.84
CA ARG A 78 35.66 -0.72 -8.30
C ARG A 78 35.15 -1.95 -9.05
N ALA A 79 33.85 -2.00 -9.36
CA ALA A 79 33.24 -3.12 -10.08
C ALA A 79 33.64 -3.16 -11.57
N GLN A 80 34.07 -2.03 -12.16
CA GLN A 80 34.68 -2.00 -13.49
C GLN A 80 36.14 -2.46 -13.51
N GLY A 81 36.78 -2.59 -12.35
CA GLY A 81 38.20 -2.93 -12.21
C GLY A 81 39.12 -1.70 -12.17
N ASP A 82 38.57 -0.50 -11.96
CA ASP A 82 39.38 0.70 -11.83
C ASP A 82 40.23 0.66 -10.55
N SER A 83 41.47 1.11 -10.64
CA SER A 83 42.32 1.34 -9.47
C SER A 83 41.78 2.51 -8.64
N LEU A 84 41.36 2.21 -7.41
CA LEU A 84 40.97 3.22 -6.43
C LEU A 84 42.19 3.68 -5.62
N THR A 85 42.27 4.99 -5.37
CA THR A 85 43.26 5.59 -4.47
C THR A 85 43.08 5.08 -3.02
N PRO A 86 44.12 5.12 -2.18
CA PRO A 86 44.00 4.72 -0.77
C PRO A 86 42.88 5.45 0.00
N GLY A 87 42.66 6.74 -0.31
CA GLY A 87 41.59 7.54 0.30
C GLY A 87 40.18 7.12 -0.12
N GLU A 88 39.99 6.74 -1.40
CA GLU A 88 38.72 6.19 -1.90
C GLU A 88 38.44 4.80 -1.29
N GLN A 89 39.47 3.95 -1.19
CA GLN A 89 39.35 2.64 -0.53
C GLN A 89 39.00 2.77 0.95
N GLU A 90 39.60 3.74 1.65
CA GLU A 90 39.26 4.07 3.03
C GLU A 90 37.81 4.59 3.16
N THR A 91 37.35 5.41 2.21
CA THR A 91 35.94 5.86 2.15
C THR A 91 34.97 4.69 2.02
N ILE A 92 35.27 3.71 1.15
CA ILE A 92 34.47 2.48 1.03
C ILE A 92 34.48 1.68 2.34
N ARG A 93 35.64 1.55 2.99
CA ARG A 93 35.76 0.80 4.26
C ARG A 93 34.98 1.45 5.40
N ARG A 94 35.06 2.77 5.54
CA ARG A 94 34.32 3.54 6.57
C ARG A 94 32.80 3.43 6.40
N ASN A 95 32.33 3.32 5.17
CA ASN A 95 30.91 3.21 4.84
C ASN A 95 30.54 1.78 4.42
N SER A 96 31.15 0.77 5.04
CA SER A 96 30.94 -0.65 4.70
C SER A 96 29.62 -1.24 5.19
N ALA A 97 28.88 -0.52 6.05
CA ALA A 97 27.63 -0.97 6.63
C ALA A 97 26.60 0.17 6.76
N GLY A 98 25.33 -0.20 6.97
CA GLY A 98 24.24 0.75 7.23
C GLY A 98 23.53 1.27 5.99
N VAL A 99 22.67 2.27 6.19
CA VAL A 99 21.77 2.81 5.16
C VAL A 99 22.53 3.40 3.98
N VAL A 100 23.59 4.18 4.25
CA VAL A 100 24.43 4.80 3.21
C VAL A 100 25.05 3.74 2.29
N ARG A 101 25.50 2.61 2.84
CA ARG A 101 26.04 1.48 2.05
C ARG A 101 24.99 0.86 1.14
N VAL A 102 23.80 0.59 1.67
CA VAL A 102 22.69 0.00 0.90
C VAL A 102 22.29 0.93 -0.24
N ALA A 103 22.06 2.20 0.05
CA ALA A 103 21.72 3.21 -0.95
C ALA A 103 22.82 3.39 -2.00
N ALA A 104 24.09 3.39 -1.60
CA ALA A 104 25.23 3.47 -2.54
C ALA A 104 25.34 2.25 -3.44
N LEU A 105 25.09 1.05 -2.91
CA LEU A 105 25.03 -0.18 -3.71
C LEU A 105 23.84 -0.16 -4.67
N ARG A 106 22.67 0.35 -4.25
CA ARG A 106 21.50 0.51 -5.13
C ARG A 106 21.80 1.47 -6.27
N TYR A 107 22.40 2.63 -5.95
CA TYR A 107 22.88 3.58 -6.96
C TYR A 107 23.81 2.89 -7.95
N ALA A 108 24.87 2.23 -7.45
CA ALA A 108 25.88 1.62 -8.30
C ALA A 108 25.30 0.54 -9.22
N ALA A 109 24.39 -0.30 -8.71
CA ALA A 109 23.72 -1.34 -9.49
C ALA A 109 22.84 -0.75 -10.60
N VAL A 110 21.94 0.18 -10.25
CA VAL A 110 21.03 0.82 -11.21
C VAL A 110 21.80 1.66 -12.24
N PHE A 111 22.87 2.33 -11.81
CA PHE A 111 23.73 3.09 -12.69
C PHE A 111 24.47 2.17 -13.68
N ALA A 112 25.00 1.04 -13.21
CA ALA A 112 25.65 0.05 -14.07
C ALA A 112 24.68 -0.50 -15.14
N GLU A 113 23.44 -0.82 -14.76
CA GLU A 113 22.39 -1.21 -15.71
C GLU A 113 22.13 -0.11 -16.75
N GLY A 114 22.05 1.14 -16.31
CA GLY A 114 21.90 2.29 -17.21
C GLY A 114 23.06 2.46 -18.19
N GLN A 115 24.29 2.17 -17.75
CA GLN A 115 25.47 2.18 -18.62
C GLN A 115 25.47 1.01 -19.61
N ILE A 116 25.03 -0.19 -19.19
CA ILE A 116 24.83 -1.33 -20.11
C ILE A 116 23.83 -0.96 -21.20
N LEU A 117 22.70 -0.38 -20.81
CA LEU A 117 21.66 0.07 -21.73
C LEU A 117 22.22 1.08 -22.73
N ALA A 118 22.89 2.14 -22.25
CA ALA A 118 23.47 3.17 -23.11
C ALA A 118 24.53 2.60 -24.07
N ASN A 119 25.42 1.71 -23.58
CA ASN A 119 26.46 1.11 -24.41
C ASN A 119 25.89 0.14 -25.46
N SER A 120 24.82 -0.61 -25.13
CA SER A 120 24.16 -1.53 -26.07
C SER A 120 23.59 -0.80 -27.30
N LEU A 121 23.08 0.42 -27.11
CA LEU A 121 22.54 1.24 -28.18
C LEU A 121 23.61 1.88 -29.06
N LEU A 122 24.85 1.99 -28.57
CA LEU A 122 25.95 2.70 -29.22
C LEU A 122 27.07 1.78 -29.72
N GLY A 123 26.99 0.48 -29.44
CA GLY A 123 28.07 -0.46 -29.72
C GLY A 123 29.30 -0.24 -28.82
N GLY A 124 29.09 0.28 -27.60
CA GLY A 124 30.15 0.50 -26.62
C GLY A 124 30.60 -0.77 -25.90
N GLU A 125 31.67 -0.66 -25.13
CA GLU A 125 32.21 -1.78 -24.34
C GLU A 125 31.21 -2.33 -23.31
N ARG A 126 31.36 -3.61 -22.98
CA ARG A 126 30.58 -4.28 -21.93
C ARG A 126 30.96 -3.71 -20.57
N VAL A 127 29.98 -3.16 -19.87
CA VAL A 127 30.08 -2.79 -18.46
C VAL A 127 30.17 -4.07 -17.63
N ARG A 128 31.17 -4.16 -16.76
CA ARG A 128 31.40 -5.32 -15.87
C ARG A 128 30.74 -5.12 -14.51
N GLY A 129 30.55 -6.20 -13.77
CA GLY A 129 30.22 -6.13 -12.33
C GLY A 129 28.80 -5.69 -11.94
N ALA A 130 27.90 -5.34 -12.87
CA ALA A 130 26.52 -4.95 -12.55
C ALA A 130 25.77 -6.00 -11.71
N VAL A 131 25.86 -7.28 -12.12
CA VAL A 131 25.25 -8.42 -11.40
C VAL A 131 25.81 -8.56 -9.98
N ASN A 132 27.12 -8.36 -9.83
CA ASN A 132 27.78 -8.44 -8.52
C ASN A 132 27.33 -7.29 -7.60
N LEU A 133 27.19 -6.08 -8.15
CA LEU A 133 26.68 -4.91 -7.40
C LEU A 133 25.24 -5.14 -6.93
N ALA A 134 24.36 -5.67 -7.79
CA ALA A 134 22.99 -6.02 -7.42
C ALA A 134 22.94 -7.12 -6.34
N ALA A 135 23.80 -8.14 -6.44
CA ALA A 135 23.91 -9.18 -5.43
C ALA A 135 24.48 -8.68 -4.09
N GLU A 136 25.47 -7.77 -4.13
CA GLU A 136 25.97 -7.07 -2.94
C GLU A 136 24.88 -6.20 -2.30
N HIS A 137 24.14 -5.43 -3.10
CA HIS A 137 23.00 -4.63 -2.67
C HIS A 137 22.00 -5.48 -1.89
N ASN A 138 21.52 -6.57 -2.49
CA ASN A 138 20.48 -7.40 -1.90
C ASN A 138 20.93 -8.07 -0.59
N ARG A 139 22.21 -8.46 -0.49
CA ARG A 139 22.77 -8.98 0.77
C ARG A 139 22.83 -7.90 1.85
N ALA A 140 23.29 -6.70 1.49
CA ALA A 140 23.39 -5.57 2.41
C ALA A 140 22.01 -5.09 2.89
N ASP A 141 21.04 -4.96 1.99
CA ASP A 141 19.67 -4.58 2.31
C ASP A 141 19.01 -5.61 3.22
N LYS A 142 19.11 -6.91 2.90
CA LYS A 142 18.56 -7.98 3.74
C LYS A 142 19.13 -7.94 5.16
N ALA A 143 20.45 -7.75 5.28
CA ALA A 143 21.12 -7.66 6.59
C ALA A 143 20.65 -6.42 7.37
N LEU A 144 20.52 -5.28 6.70
CA LEU A 144 20.03 -4.04 7.29
C LEU A 144 18.56 -4.16 7.73
N THR A 145 17.69 -4.62 6.83
CA THR A 145 16.27 -4.84 7.10
C THR A 145 16.05 -5.82 8.25
N ALA A 146 16.81 -6.92 8.33
CA ALA A 146 16.72 -7.85 9.46
C ALA A 146 17.15 -7.19 10.79
N ARG A 147 18.19 -6.35 10.77
CA ARG A 147 18.65 -5.62 11.96
C ARG A 147 17.64 -4.55 12.41
N VAL A 148 17.10 -3.78 11.47
CA VAL A 148 16.08 -2.77 11.74
C VAL A 148 14.80 -3.43 12.23
N GLY A 149 14.38 -4.54 11.62
CA GLY A 149 13.22 -5.33 12.06
C GLY A 149 13.34 -5.83 13.49
N ARG A 150 14.51 -6.37 13.90
CA ARG A 150 14.75 -6.74 15.31
C ARG A 150 14.59 -5.55 16.25
N ARG A 151 15.26 -4.43 15.95
CA ARG A 151 15.16 -3.21 16.76
C ARG A 151 13.74 -2.67 16.83
N LEU A 152 12.98 -2.79 15.75
CA LEU A 152 11.57 -2.40 15.72
C LEU A 152 10.74 -3.30 16.62
N THR A 153 10.91 -4.62 16.54
CA THR A 153 10.28 -5.57 17.46
C THR A 153 10.65 -5.28 18.92
N ASP A 154 11.93 -5.06 19.21
CA ASP A 154 12.42 -4.76 20.56
C ASP A 154 11.81 -3.45 21.09
N ALA A 155 11.78 -2.40 20.26
CA ALA A 155 11.20 -1.11 20.61
C ALA A 155 9.67 -1.20 20.76
N ASP A 156 9.00 -2.05 19.98
CA ASP A 156 7.55 -2.25 20.01
C ASP A 156 7.08 -3.11 21.19
N SER A 157 7.94 -4.05 21.62
CA SER A 157 7.72 -4.95 22.75
C SER A 157 7.94 -4.29 24.10
N GLY A 158 8.39 -3.01 24.12
CA GLY A 158 8.42 -2.23 25.34
C GLY A 158 7.05 -2.23 25.99
N GLU A 159 6.97 -2.59 27.26
CA GLU A 159 5.70 -2.65 27.94
C GLU A 159 5.27 -1.21 28.29
N ALA A 160 4.28 -0.70 27.57
CA ALA A 160 3.71 0.60 27.88
C ALA A 160 3.04 0.54 29.25
N ALA A 161 3.36 1.50 30.12
CA ALA A 161 2.69 1.62 31.41
C ALA A 161 1.18 1.51 31.22
N SER A 162 0.56 0.54 31.88
CA SER A 162 -0.89 0.45 31.89
C SER A 162 -1.46 1.76 32.39
N GLY A 163 -2.49 2.26 31.68
CA GLY A 163 -3.20 3.43 32.16
C GLY A 163 -3.81 3.14 33.53
N PRO A 164 -4.10 4.17 34.33
CA PRO A 164 -4.78 3.99 35.61
C PRO A 164 -6.10 3.25 35.37
N LEU A 165 -6.31 2.16 36.10
CA LEU A 165 -7.40 1.20 35.88
C LEU A 165 -8.76 1.92 35.82
N GLU A 166 -8.98 2.86 36.72
CA GLU A 166 -10.17 3.69 36.81
C GLU A 166 -10.44 4.46 35.52
N ALA A 167 -9.41 5.09 34.94
CA ALA A 167 -9.56 5.85 33.70
C ALA A 167 -9.85 4.93 32.51
N LEU A 168 -9.27 3.73 32.48
CA LEU A 168 -9.55 2.74 31.45
C LEU A 168 -10.99 2.21 31.56
N VAL A 169 -11.47 1.90 32.77
CA VAL A 169 -12.86 1.50 33.02
C VAL A 169 -13.82 2.63 32.64
N MET A 170 -13.53 3.87 33.05
CA MET A 170 -14.30 5.06 32.67
C MET A 170 -14.37 5.24 31.15
N ARG A 171 -13.26 5.04 30.44
CA ARG A 171 -13.23 5.11 28.98
C ARG A 171 -14.20 4.11 28.33
N HIS A 172 -14.30 2.89 28.88
CA HIS A 172 -15.23 1.88 28.40
C HIS A 172 -16.70 2.23 28.69
N LEU A 173 -17.00 2.80 29.86
CA LEU A 173 -18.36 3.13 30.28
C LEU A 173 -18.89 4.41 29.63
N ALA A 174 -18.10 5.47 29.60
CA ALA A 174 -18.51 6.80 29.14
C ALA A 174 -18.32 7.03 27.63
N GLY A 175 -17.57 6.16 26.93
CA GLY A 175 -17.40 6.15 25.48
C GLY A 175 -17.11 7.53 24.87
N LYS A 176 -18.07 8.08 24.12
CA LYS A 176 -17.96 9.39 23.46
C LYS A 176 -17.71 10.54 24.44
N THR A 177 -18.27 10.49 25.64
CA THR A 177 -18.10 11.57 26.62
C THR A 177 -16.68 11.59 27.17
N PHE A 178 -16.10 10.43 27.45
CA PHE A 178 -14.68 10.32 27.80
C PHE A 178 -13.78 10.80 26.65
N ALA A 179 -14.10 10.42 25.40
CA ALA A 179 -13.34 10.88 24.24
C ALA A 179 -13.36 12.41 24.08
N LYS A 180 -14.51 13.05 24.34
CA LYS A 180 -14.65 14.51 24.34
C LYS A 180 -13.83 15.17 25.45
N ALA A 181 -13.91 14.64 26.68
CA ALA A 181 -13.12 15.11 27.82
C ALA A 181 -11.62 14.99 27.54
N LEU A 182 -11.18 13.83 27.07
CA LEU A 182 -9.80 13.58 26.68
C LEU A 182 -9.32 14.55 25.58
N THR A 183 -10.15 14.82 24.57
CA THR A 183 -9.81 15.81 23.52
C THR A 183 -9.61 17.20 24.13
N GLY A 184 -10.47 17.60 25.07
CA GLY A 184 -10.33 18.87 25.81
C GLY A 184 -9.02 18.95 26.59
N VAL A 185 -8.69 17.90 27.35
CA VAL A 185 -7.43 17.80 28.10
C VAL A 185 -6.21 17.86 27.18
N LEU A 186 -6.22 17.15 26.06
CA LEU A 186 -5.13 17.18 25.08
C LEU A 186 -4.97 18.58 24.47
N GLN A 187 -6.06 19.24 24.11
CA GLN A 187 -6.06 20.60 23.57
C GLN A 187 -5.51 21.62 24.58
N GLN A 188 -5.91 21.54 25.86
CA GLN A 188 -5.38 22.39 26.93
C GLN A 188 -3.86 22.23 27.09
N ARG A 189 -3.34 21.03 26.84
CA ARG A 189 -1.91 20.71 26.88
C ARG A 189 -1.19 20.95 25.55
N GLN A 190 -1.88 21.46 24.53
CA GLN A 190 -1.36 21.65 23.17
C GLN A 190 -0.81 20.35 22.54
N LEU A 191 -1.38 19.21 22.93
CA LEU A 191 -1.05 17.90 22.38
C LEU A 191 -2.00 17.56 21.22
N SER A 192 -1.51 16.77 20.26
CA SER A 192 -2.36 16.27 19.18
C SER A 192 -3.42 15.29 19.72
N PRO A 193 -4.57 15.11 19.03
CA PRO A 193 -5.61 14.17 19.44
C PRO A 193 -5.15 12.72 19.57
N HIS A 194 -4.02 12.36 18.95
CA HIS A 194 -3.44 11.03 18.93
C HIS A 194 -2.14 10.92 19.75
N ALA A 195 -1.76 11.96 20.50
CA ALA A 195 -0.49 12.00 21.22
C ALA A 195 -0.36 10.83 22.21
N ILE A 196 -1.44 10.51 22.93
CA ILE A 196 -1.41 9.45 23.96
C ILE A 196 -1.66 8.03 23.42
N ASP A 197 -1.99 7.90 22.14
CA ASP A 197 -2.12 6.61 21.50
C ASP A 197 -0.75 6.12 21.02
N LYS A 198 -0.60 4.81 20.90
CA LYS A 198 0.59 4.22 20.28
C LYS A 198 0.70 4.76 18.85
N PRO A 199 1.85 5.33 18.45
CA PRO A 199 1.98 5.96 17.14
C PRO A 199 1.80 4.90 16.03
N GLY A 200 0.75 5.03 15.24
CA GLY A 200 0.44 4.09 14.16
C GLY A 200 0.80 4.61 12.76
N ARG A 201 0.80 5.93 12.60
CA ARG A 201 1.07 6.69 11.36
C ARG A 201 1.58 8.09 11.74
N ASP A 202 2.10 8.81 10.76
CA ASP A 202 2.50 10.22 10.89
C ASP A 202 3.46 10.45 12.08
N PHE A 203 4.49 9.61 12.16
CA PHE A 203 5.48 9.59 13.24
C PHE A 203 6.12 10.96 13.49
N GLY A 204 6.31 11.76 12.43
CA GLY A 204 6.79 13.13 12.54
C GLY A 204 5.85 14.02 13.37
N ASP A 205 4.57 14.04 13.04
CA ASP A 205 3.57 14.85 13.76
C ASP A 205 3.41 14.36 15.22
N TRP A 206 3.47 13.05 15.43
CA TRP A 206 3.45 12.48 16.77
C TRP A 206 4.65 12.96 17.62
N MET A 207 5.87 12.91 17.08
CA MET A 207 7.06 13.42 17.80
C MET A 207 7.04 14.94 17.97
N ALA A 208 6.53 15.68 16.98
CA ALA A 208 6.39 17.13 17.07
C ALA A 208 5.48 17.54 18.25
N GLY A 209 4.39 16.80 18.47
CA GLY A 209 3.46 17.03 19.58
C GLY A 209 4.12 16.91 20.97
N TYR A 210 5.22 16.15 21.07
CA TYR A 210 6.00 16.02 22.30
C TYR A 210 7.26 16.92 22.33
N GLY A 211 7.49 17.74 21.30
CA GLY A 211 8.73 18.52 21.16
C GLY A 211 9.98 17.65 21.02
N LEU A 212 9.82 16.42 20.50
CA LEU A 212 10.91 15.46 20.28
C LEU A 212 11.56 15.60 18.90
N LEU A 213 10.96 16.39 18.01
CA LEU A 213 11.57 16.80 16.75
C LEU A 213 12.37 18.10 16.91
N ALA A 214 13.41 18.23 16.09
CA ALA A 214 14.08 19.49 15.90
C ALA A 214 13.07 20.56 15.44
N PRO A 215 13.27 21.85 15.83
CA PRO A 215 12.44 22.94 15.33
C PRO A 215 12.41 22.94 13.81
N MET A 216 11.21 23.01 13.23
CA MET A 216 11.03 22.89 11.79
C MET A 216 11.50 24.15 11.07
N PRO A 217 12.51 24.05 10.17
CA PRO A 217 12.91 25.17 9.34
C PRO A 217 11.78 25.65 8.41
N ALA A 218 11.82 26.90 7.96
CA ALA A 218 10.77 27.50 7.13
C ALA A 218 10.66 26.87 5.73
N ASP A 219 11.79 26.48 5.15
CA ASP A 219 11.86 25.71 3.90
C ASP A 219 11.26 24.31 4.07
N VAL A 220 11.58 23.61 5.16
CA VAL A 220 10.97 22.31 5.50
C VAL A 220 9.46 22.44 5.64
N SER A 221 8.99 23.44 6.39
CA SER A 221 7.56 23.69 6.60
C SER A 221 6.83 23.90 5.27
N ARG A 222 7.40 24.71 4.38
CA ARG A 222 6.85 24.96 3.04
C ARG A 222 6.81 23.70 2.15
N LEU A 223 7.80 22.80 2.27
CA LEU A 223 7.77 21.54 1.54
C LEU A 223 6.71 20.58 2.07
N LEU A 224 6.44 20.61 3.38
CA LEU A 224 5.41 19.79 4.02
C LEU A 224 3.99 20.29 3.76
N THR A 225 3.79 21.51 3.28
CA THR A 225 2.46 22.01 2.88
C THR A 225 2.09 21.72 1.42
N LEU A 226 3.04 21.32 0.58
CA LEU A 226 2.74 20.95 -0.81
C LEU A 226 1.78 19.75 -0.87
N PRO A 227 0.97 19.59 -1.92
CA PRO A 227 0.34 18.31 -2.25
C PRO A 227 1.38 17.23 -2.63
N ASN A 228 1.04 15.95 -2.52
CA ASN A 228 1.96 14.85 -2.88
C ASN A 228 2.46 14.90 -4.34
N PRO A 229 1.61 15.24 -5.35
CA PRO A 229 2.08 15.47 -6.73
C PRO A 229 3.15 16.56 -6.81
N ASP A 230 2.86 17.73 -6.22
CA ASP A 230 3.72 18.91 -6.31
C ASP A 230 5.03 18.71 -5.55
N PHE A 231 4.99 17.99 -4.41
CA PHE A 231 6.18 17.59 -3.69
C PHE A 231 7.05 16.62 -4.52
N ALA A 232 6.45 15.64 -5.21
CA ALA A 232 7.18 14.73 -6.09
C ALA A 232 7.81 15.47 -7.29
N ASP A 233 7.11 16.45 -7.86
CA ASP A 233 7.64 17.26 -8.96
C ASP A 233 8.77 18.19 -8.47
N HIS A 234 8.63 18.78 -7.28
CA HIS A 234 9.69 19.57 -6.63
C HIS A 234 10.95 18.73 -6.39
N VAL A 235 10.77 17.51 -5.90
CA VAL A 235 11.81 16.51 -5.73
C VAL A 235 12.57 16.26 -7.04
N ILE A 236 11.86 16.01 -8.14
CA ILE A 236 12.48 15.72 -9.44
C ILE A 236 13.23 16.96 -9.95
N ALA A 237 12.67 18.15 -9.76
CA ALA A 237 13.33 19.40 -10.11
C ALA A 237 14.63 19.58 -9.32
N SER A 238 14.61 19.33 -8.00
CA SER A 238 15.79 19.40 -7.13
C SER A 238 16.86 18.40 -7.54
N LEU A 239 16.47 17.17 -7.88
CA LEU A 239 17.40 16.15 -8.42
C LEU A 239 18.07 16.59 -9.71
N LYS A 240 17.30 17.14 -10.66
CA LYS A 240 17.82 17.67 -11.93
C LYS A 240 18.75 18.86 -11.73
N ALA A 241 18.48 19.69 -10.72
CA ALA A 241 19.29 20.84 -10.36
C ALA A 241 20.50 20.49 -9.47
N ALA A 242 20.72 19.20 -9.16
CA ALA A 242 21.70 18.74 -8.18
C ALA A 242 21.61 19.50 -6.83
N SER A 243 20.40 19.91 -6.46
CA SER A 243 20.11 20.65 -5.23
C SER A 243 19.67 19.68 -4.15
N PRO A 244 20.38 19.55 -3.02
CA PRO A 244 20.01 18.63 -1.96
C PRO A 244 18.69 19.05 -1.32
N LEU A 245 17.82 18.08 -1.05
CA LEU A 245 16.65 18.32 -0.20
C LEU A 245 17.12 18.60 1.24
N PRO A 246 16.38 19.42 2.00
CA PRO A 246 16.72 19.64 3.40
C PRO A 246 16.70 18.31 4.17
N ALA A 247 17.78 18.04 4.91
CA ALA A 247 17.90 16.84 5.73
C ALA A 247 17.06 17.00 7.00
N HIS A 248 15.76 16.67 6.91
CA HIS A 248 14.82 16.76 8.02
C HIS A 248 13.93 15.51 8.09
N GLU A 249 13.69 15.01 9.30
CA GLU A 249 12.96 13.75 9.53
C GLU A 249 11.55 13.77 8.93
N ALA A 250 10.82 14.88 9.08
CA ALA A 250 9.50 15.02 8.47
C ALA A 250 9.52 14.99 6.92
N ILE A 251 10.59 15.44 6.28
CA ILE A 251 10.74 15.34 4.81
C ILE A 251 10.97 13.89 4.42
N THR A 252 11.72 13.12 5.22
CA THR A 252 11.96 11.70 4.98
C THR A 252 10.66 10.90 4.91
N SER A 253 9.76 11.05 5.89
CA SER A 253 8.47 10.35 5.90
C SER A 253 7.65 10.68 4.67
N ARG A 254 7.62 11.97 4.31
CA ARG A 254 6.93 12.45 3.12
C ARG A 254 7.55 11.90 1.84
N TRP A 255 8.88 11.86 1.78
CA TRP A 255 9.63 11.34 0.66
C TRP A 255 9.38 9.84 0.47
N ASP A 256 9.33 9.04 1.53
CA ASP A 256 8.97 7.62 1.45
C ASP A 256 7.60 7.42 0.80
N ALA A 257 6.61 8.22 1.20
CA ALA A 257 5.25 8.18 0.65
C ALA A 257 5.18 8.51 -0.86
N VAL A 258 6.08 9.33 -1.40
CA VAL A 258 6.10 9.70 -2.83
C VAL A 258 7.20 9.00 -3.64
N SER A 259 8.12 8.29 -2.99
CA SER A 259 9.33 7.72 -3.58
C SER A 259 9.04 6.82 -4.80
N LYS A 260 8.00 5.98 -4.71
CA LYS A 260 7.52 5.12 -5.80
C LYS A 260 7.09 5.92 -7.03
N ARG A 261 6.42 7.06 -6.83
CA ARG A 261 5.99 7.94 -7.92
C ARG A 261 7.19 8.60 -8.58
N VAL A 262 8.11 9.14 -7.77
CA VAL A 262 9.33 9.81 -8.25
C VAL A 262 10.19 8.85 -9.07
N THR A 263 10.49 7.67 -8.53
CA THR A 263 11.27 6.64 -9.23
C THR A 263 10.59 6.16 -10.51
N ARG A 264 9.26 6.02 -10.51
CA ARG A 264 8.49 5.71 -11.73
C ARG A 264 8.62 6.80 -12.79
N GLN A 265 8.42 8.07 -12.44
CA GLN A 265 8.55 9.19 -13.40
C GLN A 265 9.97 9.30 -13.97
N LEU A 266 11.01 9.09 -13.14
CA LEU A 266 12.40 9.05 -13.59
C LEU A 266 12.68 7.86 -14.52
N ARG A 267 12.10 6.68 -14.24
CA ARG A 267 12.16 5.50 -15.11
C ARG A 267 11.47 5.75 -16.45
N GLU A 268 10.27 6.31 -16.44
CA GLU A 268 9.51 6.65 -17.65
C GLU A 268 10.29 7.64 -18.53
N HIS A 269 10.90 8.66 -17.91
CA HIS A 269 11.76 9.60 -18.62
C HIS A 269 12.96 8.91 -19.30
N ARG A 270 13.62 7.98 -18.60
CA ARG A 270 14.71 7.15 -19.16
C ARG A 270 14.23 6.30 -20.34
N GLU A 271 13.10 5.60 -20.20
CA GLU A 271 12.56 4.74 -21.26
C GLU A 271 12.09 5.54 -22.48
N LEU A 272 11.57 6.76 -22.28
CA LEU A 272 11.21 7.66 -23.38
C LEU A 272 12.44 8.04 -24.22
N ILE A 273 13.54 8.43 -23.56
CA ILE A 273 14.80 8.78 -24.24
C ILE A 273 15.37 7.56 -24.97
N LYS A 274 15.35 6.39 -24.32
CA LYS A 274 15.77 5.11 -24.93
C LYS A 274 14.94 4.79 -26.18
N SER A 275 13.62 4.86 -26.11
CA SER A 275 12.73 4.57 -27.24
C SER A 275 12.98 5.51 -28.41
N ARG A 276 13.21 6.80 -28.13
CA ARG A 276 13.59 7.80 -29.14
C ARG A 276 14.93 7.46 -29.80
N LEU A 277 15.92 7.00 -29.04
CA LEU A 277 17.22 6.55 -29.56
C LEU A 277 17.11 5.27 -30.39
N GLU A 278 16.25 4.33 -29.99
CA GLU A 278 16.01 3.09 -30.72
C GLU A 278 15.40 3.35 -32.09
N ALA A 279 14.45 4.28 -32.18
CA ALA A 279 13.83 4.72 -33.43
C ALA A 279 14.81 5.43 -34.39
N MET A 280 15.95 5.93 -33.90
CA MET A 280 16.96 6.56 -34.74
C MET A 280 17.86 5.51 -35.44
N PRO A 281 18.16 5.69 -36.74
CA PRO A 281 19.19 4.90 -37.42
C PRO A 281 20.51 4.95 -36.65
N ARG A 282 21.25 3.83 -36.57
CA ARG A 282 22.50 3.74 -35.77
C ARG A 282 23.49 4.87 -36.06
N HIS A 283 23.65 5.26 -37.32
CA HIS A 283 24.56 6.35 -37.72
C HIS A 283 24.11 7.75 -37.29
N ARG A 284 22.84 7.92 -36.88
CA ARG A 284 22.28 9.19 -36.37
C ARG A 284 22.24 9.28 -34.85
N ARG A 285 22.60 8.21 -34.13
CA ARG A 285 22.67 8.22 -32.67
C ARG A 285 23.88 9.06 -32.26
N SER A 286 23.63 10.34 -31.96
CA SER A 286 24.68 11.30 -31.64
C SER A 286 25.26 11.04 -30.23
N ARG A 287 26.50 11.48 -30.01
CA ARG A 287 27.11 11.50 -28.66
C ARG A 287 26.29 12.31 -27.67
N THR A 288 25.58 13.35 -28.14
CA THR A 288 24.69 14.18 -27.33
C THR A 288 23.49 13.38 -26.81
N ALA A 289 22.82 12.63 -27.68
CA ALA A 289 21.66 11.82 -27.27
C ALA A 289 22.07 10.65 -26.34
N ALA A 290 23.29 10.12 -26.52
CA ALA A 290 23.90 9.18 -25.58
C ALA A 290 24.17 9.79 -24.20
N ALA A 291 24.68 11.02 -24.14
CA ALA A 291 24.91 11.73 -22.89
C ALA A 291 23.59 12.00 -22.16
N GLU A 292 22.54 12.36 -22.90
CA GLU A 292 21.19 12.54 -22.34
C GLU A 292 20.64 11.25 -21.72
N LEU A 293 20.78 10.10 -22.38
CA LEU A 293 20.37 8.82 -21.81
C LEU A 293 21.18 8.47 -20.55
N ARG A 294 22.50 8.70 -20.56
CA ARG A 294 23.34 8.45 -19.38
C ARG A 294 22.94 9.33 -18.20
N GLU A 295 22.61 10.60 -18.44
CA GLU A 295 22.13 11.49 -17.39
C GLU A 295 20.75 11.06 -16.86
N ALA A 296 19.83 10.66 -17.73
CA ALA A 296 18.54 10.10 -17.31
C ALA A 296 18.72 8.82 -16.47
N CYS A 297 19.65 7.94 -16.86
CA CYS A 297 20.03 6.77 -16.07
C CYS A 297 20.63 7.15 -14.70
N ARG A 298 21.47 8.19 -14.65
CA ARG A 298 22.05 8.71 -13.41
C ARG A 298 20.97 9.24 -12.48
N LEU A 299 20.08 10.11 -12.98
CA LEU A 299 18.96 10.66 -12.19
C LEU A 299 18.05 9.54 -11.64
N TYR A 300 17.75 8.53 -12.45
CA TYR A 300 17.00 7.35 -12.00
C TYR A 300 17.74 6.61 -10.87
N ALA A 301 19.05 6.38 -11.01
CA ALA A 301 19.87 5.75 -9.97
C ALA A 301 19.90 6.56 -8.66
N VAL A 302 20.00 7.90 -8.75
CA VAL A 302 19.91 8.80 -7.58
C VAL A 302 18.54 8.68 -6.91
N GLY A 303 17.45 8.72 -7.70
CA GLY A 303 16.09 8.55 -7.19
C GLY A 303 15.89 7.23 -6.45
N CYS A 304 16.42 6.13 -6.98
CA CYS A 304 16.39 4.83 -6.30
C CYS A 304 17.19 4.84 -4.99
N ALA A 305 18.39 5.42 -4.97
CA ALA A 305 19.21 5.47 -3.76
C ALA A 305 18.57 6.33 -2.66
N LEU A 306 17.99 7.47 -3.01
CA LEU A 306 17.25 8.30 -2.05
C LEU A 306 15.98 7.60 -1.54
N SER A 307 15.33 6.79 -2.37
CA SER A 307 14.17 5.98 -1.94
C SER A 307 14.57 4.96 -0.87
N GLU A 308 15.73 4.32 -1.00
CA GLU A 308 16.29 3.44 0.04
C GLU A 308 16.56 4.19 1.35
N ILE A 309 17.14 5.38 1.25
CA ILE A 309 17.41 6.22 2.44
C ILE A 309 16.10 6.59 3.14
N ALA A 310 15.07 6.95 2.38
CA ALA A 310 13.71 7.21 2.88
C ALA A 310 13.19 6.07 3.74
N ALA A 311 13.14 4.88 3.14
CA ALA A 311 12.45 3.74 3.70
C ALA A 311 13.13 3.28 4.99
N HIS A 312 14.47 3.36 5.06
CA HIS A 312 15.20 3.02 6.28
C HIS A 312 15.12 4.13 7.33
N ALA A 313 15.19 5.41 6.94
CA ALA A 313 15.08 6.50 7.89
C ALA A 313 13.67 6.63 8.49
N GLU A 314 12.61 6.27 7.76
CA GLU A 314 11.25 6.14 8.29
C GLU A 314 11.17 5.04 9.36
N LYS A 315 11.80 3.88 9.14
CA LYS A 315 11.85 2.81 10.15
C LYS A 315 12.66 3.21 11.39
N GLU A 316 13.75 3.97 11.23
CA GLU A 316 14.50 4.51 12.36
C GLU A 316 13.67 5.54 13.15
N LEU A 317 12.91 6.37 12.45
CA LEU A 317 11.95 7.29 13.06
C LEU A 317 10.87 6.52 13.84
N GLN A 318 10.35 5.43 13.28
CA GLN A 318 9.40 4.55 13.94
C GLN A 318 9.99 3.91 15.22
N ILE A 319 11.22 3.38 15.16
CA ILE A 319 11.92 2.83 16.33
C ILE A 319 12.04 3.90 17.43
N ARG A 320 12.40 5.13 17.07
CA ARG A 320 12.49 6.25 18.01
C ARG A 320 11.13 6.62 18.59
N CYS A 321 10.08 6.61 17.79
CA CYS A 321 8.72 6.88 18.26
C CYS A 321 8.27 5.83 19.27
N PHE A 322 8.53 4.54 19.02
CA PHE A 322 8.20 3.48 19.98
C PHE A 322 9.04 3.57 21.25
N ALA A 323 10.34 3.82 21.15
CA ALA A 323 11.19 4.05 22.31
C ALA A 323 10.72 5.26 23.13
N ALA A 324 10.36 6.37 22.46
CA ALA A 324 9.82 7.56 23.10
C ALA A 324 8.44 7.28 23.73
N TYR A 325 7.56 6.56 23.05
CA TYR A 325 6.25 6.16 23.57
C TYR A 325 6.41 5.33 24.85
N HIS A 326 7.36 4.40 24.90
CA HIS A 326 7.67 3.61 26.10
C HIS A 326 8.50 4.36 27.15
N SER A 327 8.91 5.60 26.89
CA SER A 327 9.64 6.38 27.89
C SER A 327 8.74 6.77 29.07
N ASN A 328 9.33 6.80 30.27
CA ASN A 328 8.64 7.23 31.50
C ASN A 328 7.98 8.61 31.35
N THR A 329 8.60 9.52 30.58
CA THR A 329 8.08 10.87 30.36
C THR A 329 6.77 10.86 29.58
N VAL A 330 6.74 10.17 28.44
CA VAL A 330 5.52 10.09 27.61
C VAL A 330 4.43 9.28 28.32
N GLN A 331 4.80 8.18 29.00
CA GLN A 331 3.87 7.39 29.80
C GLN A 331 3.26 8.20 30.95
N ARG A 332 4.05 9.02 31.65
CA ARG A 332 3.53 9.92 32.68
C ARG A 332 2.53 10.93 32.10
N ILE A 333 2.87 11.59 30.98
CA ILE A 333 1.95 12.53 30.31
C ILE A 333 0.64 11.82 29.93
N ARG A 334 0.73 10.61 29.40
CA ARG A 334 -0.43 9.78 29.05
C ARG A 334 -1.29 9.46 30.26
N VAL A 335 -0.71 8.99 31.36
CA VAL A 335 -1.41 8.69 32.62
C VAL A 335 -2.10 9.95 33.17
N GLU A 336 -1.42 11.09 33.17
CA GLU A 336 -1.98 12.37 33.60
C GLU A 336 -3.18 12.80 32.73
N CYS A 337 -3.07 12.66 31.40
CA CYS A 337 -4.17 13.02 30.49
C CYS A 337 -5.38 12.11 30.69
N LEU A 338 -5.16 10.80 30.86
CA LEU A 338 -6.23 9.84 31.13
C LEU A 338 -6.91 10.10 32.47
N ASN A 339 -6.15 10.42 33.52
CA ASN A 339 -6.69 10.79 34.83
C ASN A 339 -7.49 12.10 34.79
N ALA A 340 -6.98 13.12 34.10
CA ALA A 340 -7.69 14.39 33.96
C ALA A 340 -9.01 14.20 33.19
N ALA A 341 -9.02 13.41 32.12
CA ALA A 341 -10.24 13.07 31.39
C ALA A 341 -11.23 12.28 32.25
N ALA A 342 -10.75 11.32 33.06
CA ALA A 342 -11.57 10.59 34.01
C ALA A 342 -12.17 11.50 35.09
N ALA A 343 -11.39 12.48 35.57
CA ALA A 343 -11.86 13.47 36.56
C ALA A 343 -12.96 14.37 35.98
N GLU A 344 -12.84 14.84 34.73
CA GLU A 344 -13.92 15.60 34.06
C GLU A 344 -15.20 14.76 33.93
N VAL A 345 -15.08 13.48 33.58
CA VAL A 345 -16.20 12.54 33.51
C VAL A 345 -16.82 12.32 34.91
N ALA A 346 -15.99 12.18 35.95
CA ALA A 346 -16.44 11.99 37.32
C ALA A 346 -17.15 13.23 37.90
N GLN A 347 -16.71 14.44 37.56
CA GLN A 347 -17.41 15.67 37.94
C GLN A 347 -18.82 15.74 37.33
N LYS A 348 -18.96 15.24 36.11
CA LYS A 348 -20.27 15.18 35.43
C LYS A 348 -21.17 14.08 35.98
N TRP A 349 -20.60 12.95 36.40
CA TRP A 349 -21.33 11.78 36.88
C TRP A 349 -20.69 11.20 38.15
N PRO A 350 -20.89 11.84 39.31
CA PRO A 350 -20.25 11.44 40.56
C PRO A 350 -20.66 10.03 41.02
N ASP A 351 -21.92 9.64 40.79
CA ASP A 351 -22.43 8.31 41.18
C ASP A 351 -21.76 7.19 40.39
N LEU A 352 -21.63 7.37 39.07
CA LEU A 352 -20.90 6.42 38.21
C LEU A 352 -19.45 6.29 38.68
N ALA A 353 -18.82 7.41 39.04
CA ALA A 353 -17.44 7.41 39.50
C ALA A 353 -17.26 6.67 40.82
N ALA A 354 -18.15 6.86 41.79
CA ALA A 354 -18.17 6.10 43.03
C ALA A 354 -18.20 4.59 42.79
N VAL A 355 -19.08 4.11 41.90
CA VAL A 355 -19.17 2.68 41.58
C VAL A 355 -17.93 2.18 40.85
N VAL A 356 -17.39 2.95 39.91
CA VAL A 356 -16.14 2.59 39.21
C VAL A 356 -14.97 2.49 40.19
N TRP A 357 -14.84 3.42 41.13
CA TRP A 357 -13.78 3.39 42.14
C TRP A 357 -13.92 2.18 43.06
N GLU A 358 -15.13 1.88 43.54
CA GLU A 358 -15.38 0.72 44.38
C GLU A 358 -15.09 -0.60 43.64
N ALA A 359 -15.54 -0.73 42.39
CA ALA A 359 -15.29 -1.93 41.58
C ALA A 359 -13.80 -2.09 41.28
N CYS A 360 -13.08 -1.01 40.95
CA CYS A 360 -11.63 -1.05 40.76
C CYS A 360 -10.90 -1.42 42.07
N ALA A 361 -11.32 -0.89 43.22
CA ALA A 361 -10.71 -1.19 44.51
C ALA A 361 -10.92 -2.65 44.91
N ARG A 362 -12.13 -3.19 44.72
CA ARG A 362 -12.46 -4.60 44.94
C ARG A 362 -11.63 -5.50 44.02
N HIS A 363 -11.58 -5.18 42.72
CA HIS A 363 -10.77 -5.93 41.77
C HIS A 363 -9.28 -5.96 42.16
N ARG A 364 -8.71 -4.86 42.67
CA ARG A 364 -7.33 -4.84 43.16
C ARG A 364 -7.08 -5.72 44.38
N GLN A 365 -8.09 -6.06 45.17
CA GLN A 365 -7.94 -6.98 46.29
C GLN A 365 -7.89 -8.44 45.83
N GLU A 366 -8.53 -8.75 44.70
CA GLU A 366 -8.73 -10.13 44.21
C GLU A 366 -7.83 -10.47 43.02
N CYS A 367 -7.34 -9.47 42.29
CA CYS A 367 -6.64 -9.71 41.03
C CYS A 367 -5.23 -10.26 41.26
N PRO A 368 -4.91 -11.46 40.73
CA PRO A 368 -3.58 -12.05 40.87
C PRO A 368 -2.50 -11.24 40.14
N GLU A 369 -2.88 -10.39 39.19
CA GLU A 369 -1.96 -9.52 38.44
C GLU A 369 -1.60 -8.23 39.19
N THR A 370 -2.08 -8.01 40.41
CA THR A 370 -1.77 -6.79 41.20
C THR A 370 -0.29 -6.64 41.54
N THR A 371 0.48 -7.73 41.51
CA THR A 371 1.94 -7.74 41.68
C THR A 371 2.72 -7.59 40.36
N SER A 372 2.02 -7.59 39.22
CA SER A 372 2.63 -7.32 37.91
C SER A 372 3.09 -5.85 37.83
N PRO A 373 4.16 -5.53 37.08
CA PRO A 373 4.53 -4.15 36.77
C PRO A 373 3.42 -3.33 36.10
N HIS A 374 2.41 -4.00 35.52
CA HIS A 374 1.27 -3.35 34.85
C HIS A 374 -0.06 -3.95 35.29
N PRO A 375 -0.46 -3.79 36.56
CA PRO A 375 -1.58 -4.50 37.11
C PRO A 375 -2.86 -4.15 36.35
N CYS A 376 -3.61 -5.18 35.94
CA CYS A 376 -5.01 -5.09 35.52
C CYS A 376 -5.29 -4.39 34.17
N SER A 377 -4.31 -4.23 33.27
CA SER A 377 -4.54 -3.57 31.97
C SER A 377 -5.59 -4.28 31.09
N GLY A 378 -5.60 -5.62 31.12
CA GLY A 378 -6.62 -6.46 30.46
C GLY A 378 -7.95 -6.54 31.21
N CYS A 379 -7.99 -6.14 32.49
CA CYS A 379 -9.15 -6.31 33.36
C CYS A 379 -10.20 -5.19 33.20
N ALA A 380 -9.81 -4.03 32.67
CA ALA A 380 -10.68 -2.86 32.56
C ALA A 380 -12.03 -3.16 31.86
N ARG A 381 -12.02 -4.01 30.81
CA ARG A 381 -13.25 -4.41 30.11
C ARG A 381 -14.17 -5.29 30.97
N GLY A 382 -13.59 -6.20 31.75
CA GLY A 382 -14.35 -7.07 32.66
C GLY A 382 -14.98 -6.28 33.80
N ILE A 383 -14.23 -5.36 34.39
CA ILE A 383 -14.72 -4.46 35.45
C ILE A 383 -15.81 -3.54 34.90
N ALA A 384 -15.63 -2.97 33.70
CA ALA A 384 -16.67 -2.16 33.07
C ALA A 384 -17.98 -2.95 32.88
N ALA A 385 -17.90 -4.22 32.47
CA ALA A 385 -19.08 -5.08 32.35
C ALA A 385 -19.71 -5.42 33.72
N GLU A 386 -18.92 -5.53 34.78
CA GLU A 386 -19.43 -5.67 36.15
C GLU A 386 -20.16 -4.41 36.61
N VAL A 387 -19.54 -3.24 36.46
CA VAL A 387 -20.15 -1.94 36.80
C VAL A 387 -21.46 -1.75 36.07
N GLN A 388 -21.53 -2.11 34.78
CA GLN A 388 -22.78 -2.05 33.99
C GLN A 388 -23.90 -2.94 34.55
N ARG A 389 -23.58 -4.07 35.19
CA ARG A 389 -24.59 -4.97 35.79
C ARG A 389 -25.08 -4.47 37.14
N THR A 390 -24.22 -3.85 37.94
CA THR A 390 -24.54 -3.35 39.28
C THR A 390 -25.19 -1.97 39.26
N THR A 391 -24.82 -1.12 38.29
CA THR A 391 -25.50 0.16 38.09
C THR A 391 -26.77 -0.05 37.27
N ALA A 392 -27.91 -0.24 37.96
CA ALA A 392 -29.24 -0.01 37.37
C ALA A 392 -29.42 1.44 36.89
N PHE A 393 -28.48 2.32 37.23
CA PHE A 393 -28.45 3.76 36.99
C PHE A 393 -27.70 4.11 35.70
N VAL A 394 -28.22 3.66 34.57
CA VAL A 394 -27.83 4.24 33.29
C VAL A 394 -28.87 5.32 33.00
N ASP A 395 -28.50 6.57 33.26
CA ASP A 395 -29.21 7.73 32.73
C ASP A 395 -29.57 7.44 31.26
N PRO A 396 -30.85 7.50 30.83
CA PRO A 396 -31.24 7.21 29.46
C PRO A 396 -30.55 8.13 28.42
N ALA A 397 -29.93 9.24 28.85
CA ALA A 397 -29.07 10.06 28.01
C ALA A 397 -27.68 9.44 27.75
N ILE A 398 -27.20 8.58 28.65
CA ILE A 398 -26.06 7.69 28.44
C ILE A 398 -26.58 6.47 27.69
N LYS A 399 -26.86 6.61 26.38
CA LYS A 399 -27.03 5.44 25.52
C LYS A 399 -25.70 4.67 25.52
N ILE A 400 -25.59 3.70 26.42
CA ILE A 400 -24.55 2.69 26.37
C ILE A 400 -24.62 2.11 24.97
N VAL A 401 -23.50 2.18 24.27
CA VAL A 401 -23.36 1.49 22.99
C VAL A 401 -23.35 0.01 23.31
N GLU A 402 -24.53 -0.59 23.40
CA GLU A 402 -24.65 -2.02 23.12
C GLU A 402 -24.05 -2.24 21.72
N PRO A 403 -23.31 -3.34 21.48
CA PRO A 403 -23.09 -3.83 20.14
C PRO A 403 -24.45 -4.25 19.56
N SER A 404 -25.26 -3.27 19.16
CA SER A 404 -26.67 -3.47 18.82
C SER A 404 -26.78 -4.10 17.43
N PRO A 405 -27.49 -5.24 17.29
CA PRO A 405 -27.93 -5.73 16.00
C PRO A 405 -29.12 -4.86 15.52
N LEU A 406 -28.97 -4.35 14.30
CA LEU A 406 -29.98 -3.70 13.44
C LEU A 406 -31.43 -3.66 14.01
N ALA A 407 -31.85 -2.47 14.44
CA ALA A 407 -33.26 -2.07 14.43
C ALA A 407 -33.38 -0.60 14.02
N ALA A 408 -34.44 -0.33 13.25
CA ALA A 408 -34.63 0.81 12.37
C ALA A 408 -35.07 2.12 13.07
N GLU A 409 -35.16 3.16 12.23
CA GLU A 409 -35.75 4.52 12.39
C GLU A 409 -34.77 5.67 12.71
N PRO A 410 -35.07 6.94 12.34
CA PRO A 410 -36.29 7.51 11.76
C PRO A 410 -36.08 8.28 10.42
N THR A 411 -37.20 8.61 9.76
CA THR A 411 -37.29 9.44 8.54
C THR A 411 -36.69 10.84 8.75
N PRO A 412 -35.80 11.32 7.88
CA PRO A 412 -35.22 12.66 8.01
C PRO A 412 -36.13 13.76 7.47
N LEU A 413 -36.13 14.90 8.16
CA LEU A 413 -36.79 16.15 7.77
C LEU A 413 -36.14 16.76 6.51
N PRO A 414 -36.87 17.61 5.75
CA PRO A 414 -36.39 18.17 4.48
C PRO A 414 -35.30 19.22 4.75
N MET A 415 -34.13 19.04 4.13
CA MET A 415 -33.04 20.02 4.15
C MET A 415 -33.02 20.80 2.83
N GLU A 416 -32.94 22.12 2.92
CA GLU A 416 -32.79 23.05 1.78
C GLU A 416 -31.48 22.79 0.99
N PRO A 417 -31.50 22.97 -0.35
CA PRO A 417 -30.33 22.69 -1.19
C PRO A 417 -29.28 23.81 -1.11
N ALA A 418 -28.03 23.41 -0.89
CA ALA A 418 -26.85 24.26 -0.99
C ALA A 418 -26.54 24.62 -2.47
N PRO A 419 -25.94 25.79 -2.75
CA PRO A 419 -25.72 26.30 -4.10
C PRO A 419 -24.62 25.56 -4.88
N ASP A 420 -24.84 25.40 -6.19
CA ASP A 420 -23.98 24.68 -7.13
C ASP A 420 -22.57 25.31 -7.29
N PRO A 421 -21.49 24.52 -7.22
CA PRO A 421 -20.16 24.97 -7.62
C PRO A 421 -19.98 24.94 -9.14
N LYS A 422 -19.46 26.04 -9.70
CA LYS A 422 -19.17 26.24 -11.13
C LYS A 422 -18.13 25.22 -11.66
N PRO A 423 -18.28 24.70 -12.90
CA PRO A 423 -17.35 23.74 -13.48
C PRO A 423 -16.13 24.43 -14.10
N SER A 424 -14.95 24.15 -13.56
CA SER A 424 -13.68 24.47 -14.22
C SER A 424 -13.28 23.34 -15.18
N THR A 425 -12.99 23.73 -16.42
CA THR A 425 -12.73 22.87 -17.58
C THR A 425 -11.23 22.59 -17.74
N SER A 426 -10.83 21.32 -17.62
CA SER A 426 -9.79 20.63 -18.43
C SER A 426 -9.44 19.30 -17.77
N ALA A 427 -10.21 18.24 -18.06
CA ALA A 427 -9.91 16.89 -17.59
C ALA A 427 -8.97 16.19 -18.58
N SER A 428 -7.67 16.22 -18.30
CA SER A 428 -6.73 15.24 -18.85
C SER A 428 -7.08 13.87 -18.25
N LEU A 429 -7.17 12.83 -19.08
CA LEU A 429 -7.33 11.44 -18.63
C LEU A 429 -6.19 11.11 -17.66
N VAL A 430 -6.49 11.07 -16.37
CA VAL A 430 -5.61 10.52 -15.35
C VAL A 430 -5.79 9.01 -15.39
N ASP A 431 -4.70 8.30 -15.65
CA ASP A 431 -4.57 6.85 -15.58
C ASP A 431 -5.03 6.35 -14.20
N VAL A 432 -6.20 5.69 -14.18
CA VAL A 432 -6.85 5.26 -12.95
C VAL A 432 -6.36 3.88 -12.58
N GLY A 433 -5.42 3.82 -11.64
CA GLY A 433 -5.22 2.65 -10.80
C GLY A 433 -4.21 1.61 -11.29
N ALA A 434 -2.99 2.03 -11.61
CA ALA A 434 -1.83 1.14 -11.64
C ALA A 434 -1.25 0.85 -10.22
N GLU A 435 -2.11 0.61 -9.22
CA GLU A 435 -1.70 0.01 -7.93
C GLU A 435 -1.58 -1.53 -8.03
N SER A 436 -1.70 -2.09 -9.24
CA SER A 436 -1.72 -3.53 -9.54
C SER A 436 -0.36 -4.25 -9.43
N VAL A 437 0.56 -3.80 -8.56
CA VAL A 437 1.88 -4.45 -8.37
C VAL A 437 2.04 -5.13 -7.01
N GLU A 438 1.01 -5.13 -6.14
CA GLU A 438 0.98 -5.99 -4.92
C GLU A 438 0.63 -7.44 -5.25
N LEU A 439 1.28 -8.02 -6.26
CA LEU A 439 0.72 -9.14 -7.01
C LEU A 439 1.59 -10.39 -7.08
N VAL A 440 2.78 -10.29 -6.50
CA VAL A 440 3.76 -11.35 -6.47
C VAL A 440 4.34 -11.47 -5.07
N GLU A 441 4.01 -12.56 -4.38
CA GLU A 441 4.46 -12.80 -3.01
C GLU A 441 5.50 -13.92 -2.99
N TRP A 442 6.68 -13.62 -2.42
CA TRP A 442 7.69 -14.63 -2.17
C TRP A 442 7.24 -15.56 -1.03
N ILE A 443 7.01 -16.83 -1.35
CA ILE A 443 6.92 -17.89 -0.32
C ILE A 443 8.32 -18.29 0.13
N ARG A 444 9.25 -18.41 -0.84
CA ARG A 444 10.66 -18.75 -0.61
C ARG A 444 11.53 -18.07 -1.65
N ARG A 445 12.42 -17.19 -1.20
CA ARG A 445 13.36 -16.47 -2.07
C ARG A 445 14.42 -17.41 -2.68
N PRO A 446 14.96 -17.08 -3.86
CA PRO A 446 15.99 -17.88 -4.52
C PRO A 446 17.34 -17.77 -3.80
N GLN A 447 18.13 -18.83 -3.91
CA GLN A 447 19.54 -18.89 -3.52
C GLN A 447 20.31 -19.63 -4.63
N ALA A 448 21.54 -19.19 -4.94
CA ALA A 448 22.30 -19.73 -6.08
C ALA A 448 22.49 -21.25 -6.03
N ASP A 449 22.75 -21.79 -4.82
CA ASP A 449 22.92 -23.23 -4.57
C ASP A 449 21.88 -23.75 -3.54
N GLY A 450 20.78 -23.02 -3.37
CA GLY A 450 19.78 -23.34 -2.36
C GLY A 450 18.57 -24.07 -2.92
N PRO A 451 17.55 -24.30 -2.08
CA PRO A 451 16.30 -24.87 -2.55
C PRO A 451 15.67 -23.98 -3.65
N PRO A 452 14.86 -24.57 -4.53
CA PRO A 452 14.16 -23.83 -5.57
C PRO A 452 13.35 -22.67 -4.99
N ALA A 453 13.38 -21.55 -5.71
CA ALA A 453 12.60 -20.37 -5.43
C ALA A 453 11.12 -20.73 -5.56
N VAL A 454 10.27 -20.23 -4.65
CA VAL A 454 8.83 -20.45 -4.67
C VAL A 454 8.12 -19.13 -4.48
N TRP A 455 7.18 -18.80 -5.35
CA TRP A 455 6.39 -17.58 -5.25
C TRP A 455 4.97 -17.79 -5.73
N GLN A 456 4.10 -16.87 -5.37
CA GLN A 456 2.72 -16.82 -5.86
C GLN A 456 2.53 -15.64 -6.78
N VAL A 457 1.73 -15.86 -7.83
CA VAL A 457 1.28 -14.85 -8.77
C VAL A 457 -0.24 -14.94 -8.86
N ILE A 458 -0.90 -13.79 -8.77
CA ILE A 458 -2.32 -13.71 -9.13
C ILE A 458 -2.41 -13.45 -10.64
N LEU A 459 -3.20 -14.25 -11.36
CA LEU A 459 -3.32 -14.09 -12.80
C LEU A 459 -4.33 -12.98 -13.15
N HIS A 460 -3.87 -11.94 -13.82
CA HIS A 460 -4.73 -10.90 -14.38
C HIS A 460 -5.14 -11.23 -15.80
N ARG A 461 -6.19 -10.58 -16.29
CA ARG A 461 -6.60 -10.70 -17.69
C ARG A 461 -5.49 -10.28 -18.66
N LEU A 462 -4.72 -9.26 -18.28
CA LEU A 462 -3.51 -8.84 -19.00
C LEU A 462 -2.48 -9.97 -19.13
N HIS A 463 -2.26 -10.77 -18.07
CA HIS A 463 -1.35 -11.90 -18.09
C HIS A 463 -1.86 -12.99 -19.05
N LEU A 464 -3.16 -13.31 -18.91
CA LEU A 464 -3.84 -14.33 -19.72
C LEU A 464 -3.83 -13.99 -21.20
N ARG A 465 -4.14 -12.74 -21.58
CA ARG A 465 -4.15 -12.28 -22.97
C ARG A 465 -2.77 -12.03 -23.54
N GLY A 466 -1.87 -11.48 -22.71
CA GLY A 466 -0.52 -11.14 -23.13
C GLY A 466 0.42 -12.34 -23.20
N GLY A 467 0.02 -13.50 -22.68
CA GLY A 467 0.86 -14.69 -22.67
C GLY A 467 2.14 -14.50 -21.86
N TRP A 468 2.03 -13.85 -20.69
CA TRP A 468 3.16 -13.62 -19.80
C TRP A 468 2.81 -13.79 -18.32
N CYS A 469 3.84 -14.00 -17.48
CA CYS A 469 3.72 -14.17 -16.04
C CYS A 469 4.87 -13.43 -15.34
N PRO A 470 4.58 -12.54 -14.38
CA PRO A 470 5.64 -11.85 -13.64
C PRO A 470 6.46 -12.83 -12.81
N ILE A 471 7.75 -12.54 -12.70
CA ILE A 471 8.69 -13.17 -11.77
C ILE A 471 9.04 -12.09 -10.75
N PRO A 472 8.90 -12.36 -9.45
CA PRO A 472 9.22 -11.36 -8.43
C PRO A 472 10.69 -10.97 -8.52
N GLU A 473 11.03 -9.77 -8.01
CA GLU A 473 12.37 -9.19 -8.12
C GLU A 473 13.44 -10.23 -7.73
N ILE A 474 14.10 -10.74 -8.75
CA ILE A 474 15.14 -11.75 -8.68
C ILE A 474 16.34 -11.22 -9.45
N THR A 475 17.51 -11.30 -8.84
CA THR A 475 18.75 -10.95 -9.56
C THR A 475 19.14 -12.11 -10.45
N LEU A 476 18.60 -12.11 -11.66
CA LEU A 476 19.12 -12.93 -12.74
C LEU A 476 20.10 -12.09 -13.56
N PRO A 477 21.22 -12.67 -14.02
CA PRO A 477 22.10 -11.97 -14.94
C PRO A 477 21.33 -11.65 -16.23
N LEU A 478 21.47 -10.44 -16.76
CA LEU A 478 20.84 -10.02 -18.03
C LEU A 478 21.21 -10.92 -19.21
N THR A 479 22.30 -11.68 -19.11
CA THR A 479 22.66 -12.70 -20.11
C THR A 479 21.62 -13.81 -20.23
N ARG A 480 20.72 -13.95 -19.24
CA ARG A 480 19.58 -14.86 -19.32
C ARG A 480 18.35 -14.28 -19.99
N ASP A 481 18.37 -13.01 -20.38
CA ASP A 481 17.30 -12.45 -21.18
C ASP A 481 17.13 -13.24 -22.48
N SER A 482 15.89 -13.54 -22.83
CA SER A 482 15.48 -14.45 -23.90
C SER A 482 15.92 -15.92 -23.74
N THR A 483 16.34 -16.38 -22.56
CA THR A 483 16.67 -17.80 -22.34
C THR A 483 15.41 -18.67 -22.45
N PRO A 484 15.43 -19.74 -23.27
CA PRO A 484 14.33 -20.69 -23.33
C PRO A 484 14.24 -21.50 -22.04
N LEU A 485 13.02 -21.67 -21.53
CA LEU A 485 12.69 -22.50 -20.37
C LEU A 485 11.49 -23.39 -20.74
N SER A 486 11.37 -24.56 -20.10
CA SER A 486 10.14 -25.35 -20.12
C SER A 486 9.29 -24.99 -18.90
N LEU A 487 8.02 -24.65 -19.10
CA LEU A 487 7.04 -24.48 -18.02
C LEU A 487 6.10 -25.68 -18.00
N ARG A 488 6.03 -26.37 -16.85
CA ARG A 488 4.97 -27.34 -16.56
C ARG A 488 3.90 -26.71 -15.67
N LEU A 489 2.67 -26.61 -16.16
CA LEU A 489 1.52 -26.07 -15.44
C LEU A 489 0.56 -27.20 -15.04
N ASP A 490 0.40 -27.44 -13.74
CA ASP A 490 -0.62 -28.34 -13.20
C ASP A 490 -1.83 -27.54 -12.67
N TYR A 491 -3.03 -27.75 -13.22
CA TYR A 491 -4.23 -26.98 -12.88
C TYR A 491 -5.50 -27.81 -12.96
N ASN A 492 -6.60 -27.42 -12.30
CA ASN A 492 -7.89 -28.12 -12.44
C ASN A 492 -8.73 -27.54 -13.59
N GLY A 493 -8.56 -26.23 -13.85
CA GLY A 493 -9.21 -25.52 -14.96
C GLY A 493 -10.71 -25.41 -14.74
N GLY A 494 -11.49 -25.57 -15.80
CA GLY A 494 -12.95 -25.61 -15.74
C GLY A 494 -13.52 -26.94 -15.23
N SER A 495 -12.70 -27.83 -14.65
CA SER A 495 -13.10 -29.17 -14.23
C SER A 495 -12.49 -29.55 -12.87
N ARG A 496 -12.96 -30.64 -12.25
CA ARG A 496 -12.32 -31.21 -11.05
C ARG A 496 -11.09 -32.07 -11.36
N THR A 497 -10.91 -32.45 -12.62
CA THR A 497 -9.81 -33.32 -13.02
C THR A 497 -8.57 -32.47 -13.23
N ARG A 498 -7.52 -32.78 -12.45
CA ARG A 498 -6.22 -32.11 -12.60
C ARG A 498 -5.63 -32.41 -13.97
N ARG A 499 -5.31 -31.36 -14.71
CA ARG A 499 -4.62 -31.36 -16.00
C ARG A 499 -3.19 -30.89 -15.83
N SER A 500 -2.33 -31.29 -16.75
CA SER A 500 -0.94 -30.85 -16.83
C SER A 500 -0.66 -30.42 -18.27
N VAL A 501 -0.07 -29.24 -18.44
CA VAL A 501 0.36 -28.72 -19.74
C VAL A 501 1.83 -28.35 -19.64
N GLU A 502 2.64 -28.82 -20.58
CA GLU A 502 4.03 -28.43 -20.73
C GLU A 502 4.19 -27.52 -21.95
N GLN A 503 4.90 -26.42 -21.79
CA GLN A 503 5.06 -25.41 -22.84
C GLN A 503 6.44 -24.75 -22.80
N GLN A 504 6.96 -24.36 -23.97
CA GLN A 504 8.21 -23.62 -24.06
C GLN A 504 7.96 -22.13 -23.85
N VAL A 505 8.69 -21.54 -22.92
CA VAL A 505 8.57 -20.13 -22.54
C VAL A 505 9.93 -19.46 -22.64
N ARG A 506 9.94 -18.13 -22.63
CA ARG A 506 11.18 -17.35 -22.59
C ARG A 506 11.22 -16.47 -21.38
N LEU A 507 12.36 -16.42 -20.73
CA LEU A 507 12.64 -15.42 -19.73
C LEU A 507 12.84 -14.07 -20.43
N ARG A 508 12.15 -13.02 -20.01
CA ARG A 508 12.31 -11.66 -20.52
C ARG A 508 12.56 -10.68 -19.37
N HIS A 509 13.48 -9.74 -19.54
CA HIS A 509 13.66 -8.62 -18.61
C HIS A 509 13.05 -7.34 -19.20
N GLN A 510 11.93 -6.90 -18.64
CA GLN A 510 11.21 -5.72 -19.12
C GLN A 510 10.88 -4.78 -17.96
N ALA A 511 11.11 -3.47 -18.15
CA ALA A 511 10.81 -2.42 -17.17
C ALA A 511 11.47 -2.59 -15.78
N GLY A 512 12.56 -3.37 -15.69
CA GLY A 512 13.27 -3.67 -14.43
C GLY A 512 12.71 -4.88 -13.68
N GLU A 513 11.79 -5.62 -14.30
CA GLU A 513 11.20 -6.83 -13.76
C GLU A 513 11.46 -7.99 -14.70
N TRP A 514 11.59 -9.19 -14.12
CA TRP A 514 11.69 -10.42 -14.87
C TRP A 514 10.30 -10.99 -15.11
N GLU A 515 10.06 -11.57 -16.27
CA GLU A 515 8.79 -12.20 -16.61
C GLU A 515 9.03 -13.44 -17.49
N LEU A 516 8.14 -14.42 -17.37
CA LEU A 516 8.02 -15.51 -18.34
C LEU A 516 7.10 -15.04 -19.46
N THR A 517 7.50 -15.28 -20.71
CA THR A 517 6.77 -14.83 -21.90
C THR A 517 6.61 -15.97 -22.90
N GLY A 518 5.68 -15.82 -23.85
CA GLY A 518 5.33 -16.88 -24.79
C GLY A 518 4.45 -17.96 -24.16
N LEU A 519 3.70 -17.60 -23.11
CA LEU A 519 2.77 -18.50 -22.44
C LEU A 519 1.49 -18.62 -23.28
N ASP A 520 1.10 -19.85 -23.57
CA ASP A 520 -0.23 -20.22 -24.05
C ASP A 520 -1.06 -20.68 -22.85
N TRP A 521 -1.83 -19.75 -22.28
CA TRP A 521 -2.62 -20.03 -21.10
C TRP A 521 -3.85 -20.88 -21.46
N PRO A 522 -4.18 -21.92 -20.65
CA PRO A 522 -5.42 -22.66 -20.86
C PRO A 522 -6.64 -21.74 -20.89
N SER A 523 -7.46 -21.84 -21.94
CA SER A 523 -8.64 -21.00 -22.14
C SER A 523 -9.69 -21.10 -21.03
N ASP A 524 -9.65 -22.17 -20.24
CA ASP A 524 -10.55 -22.42 -19.11
C ASP A 524 -9.98 -21.93 -17.78
N LEU A 525 -8.87 -21.18 -17.79
CA LEU A 525 -8.26 -20.59 -16.61
C LEU A 525 -8.73 -19.12 -16.44
N PRO A 526 -9.60 -18.82 -15.46
CA PRO A 526 -10.15 -17.49 -15.30
C PRO A 526 -9.17 -16.50 -14.66
N PRO A 527 -9.34 -15.17 -14.88
CA PRO A 527 -8.57 -14.17 -14.14
C PRO A 527 -8.89 -14.23 -12.64
N GLY A 528 -7.88 -13.94 -11.83
CA GLY A 528 -7.91 -14.00 -10.37
C GLY A 528 -7.39 -15.31 -9.79
N VAL A 529 -7.17 -16.36 -10.59
CA VAL A 529 -6.56 -17.62 -10.12
C VAL A 529 -5.16 -17.37 -9.57
N ILE A 530 -4.85 -17.99 -8.43
CA ILE A 530 -3.53 -17.91 -7.79
C ILE A 530 -2.67 -19.07 -8.28
N LEU A 531 -1.58 -18.74 -8.98
CA LEU A 531 -0.54 -19.68 -9.35
C LEU A 531 0.56 -19.70 -8.30
N THR A 532 1.04 -20.90 -7.94
CA THR A 532 2.29 -21.08 -7.21
C THR A 532 3.35 -21.59 -8.17
N LEU A 533 4.40 -20.81 -8.36
CA LEU A 533 5.53 -21.16 -9.21
C LEU A 533 6.71 -21.62 -8.36
N LYS A 534 7.47 -22.56 -8.89
CA LYS A 534 8.66 -23.15 -8.30
C LYS A 534 9.74 -23.23 -9.37
N TRP A 535 10.91 -22.67 -9.09
CA TRP A 535 12.04 -22.66 -10.03
C TRP A 535 13.38 -22.78 -9.31
N ALA A 536 14.15 -23.81 -9.62
CA ALA A 536 15.57 -23.84 -9.29
C ALA A 536 16.33 -23.07 -10.37
N LEU A 537 17.08 -22.02 -10.01
CA LEU A 537 17.71 -21.15 -11.00
C LEU A 537 18.73 -21.85 -11.90
N ALA A 538 19.29 -22.99 -11.46
CA ALA A 538 20.18 -23.80 -12.27
C ALA A 538 19.44 -24.63 -13.34
N GLU A 539 18.12 -24.83 -13.18
CA GLU A 539 17.31 -25.65 -14.06
C GLU A 539 16.69 -24.82 -15.19
N SER A 540 16.56 -25.46 -16.36
CA SER A 540 15.83 -24.93 -17.52
C SER A 540 14.31 -25.18 -17.42
N SER A 541 13.81 -25.63 -16.28
CA SER A 541 12.40 -25.94 -16.07
C SER A 541 11.78 -25.15 -14.92
N VAL A 542 10.56 -24.66 -15.12
CA VAL A 542 9.73 -24.00 -14.12
C VAL A 542 8.50 -24.86 -13.89
N ALA A 543 8.16 -25.13 -12.63
CA ALA A 543 6.93 -25.81 -12.28
C ALA A 543 5.91 -24.80 -11.75
N ALA A 544 4.73 -24.72 -12.35
CA ALA A 544 3.60 -23.93 -11.87
C ALA A 544 2.45 -24.85 -11.47
N LYS A 545 1.75 -24.50 -10.40
CA LYS A 545 0.53 -25.20 -10.00
C LYS A 545 -0.52 -24.25 -9.44
N THR A 546 -1.79 -24.54 -9.70
CA THR A 546 -2.90 -23.98 -8.93
C THR A 546 -3.12 -24.79 -7.64
N SER A 547 -3.84 -24.22 -6.68
CA SER A 547 -4.33 -24.95 -5.51
C SER A 547 -5.83 -25.17 -5.64
N THR A 548 -6.31 -26.40 -5.51
CA THR A 548 -7.74 -26.73 -5.62
C THR A 548 -8.57 -25.94 -4.60
N LEU A 549 -9.73 -25.45 -5.03
CA LEU A 549 -10.75 -24.85 -4.18
C LEU A 549 -11.82 -25.89 -3.84
N TRP A 550 -12.10 -26.09 -2.54
CA TRP A 550 -13.13 -27.02 -2.08
C TRP A 550 -14.07 -26.36 -1.07
N PRO A 551 -15.39 -26.31 -1.35
CA PRO A 551 -16.04 -26.70 -2.61
C PRO A 551 -15.71 -25.72 -3.76
N PRO A 552 -15.79 -26.14 -5.04
CA PRO A 552 -15.70 -25.21 -6.16
C PRO A 552 -16.87 -24.22 -6.11
N VAL A 553 -16.65 -22.99 -6.57
CA VAL A 553 -17.65 -21.92 -6.48
C VAL A 553 -17.87 -21.25 -7.84
N ARG A 554 -19.02 -20.61 -8.00
CA ARG A 554 -19.34 -19.72 -9.11
C ARG A 554 -19.43 -18.29 -8.61
N VAL A 555 -18.67 -17.38 -9.22
CA VAL A 555 -18.70 -15.95 -8.94
C VAL A 555 -19.06 -15.23 -10.23
N ASP A 556 -20.18 -14.50 -10.23
CA ASP A 556 -20.68 -13.75 -11.40
C ASP A 556 -20.76 -14.59 -12.69
N GLY A 557 -21.20 -15.84 -12.58
CA GLY A 557 -21.32 -16.76 -13.72
C GLY A 557 -20.04 -17.54 -14.05
N VAL A 558 -18.88 -17.12 -13.55
CA VAL A 558 -17.59 -17.79 -13.79
C VAL A 558 -17.33 -18.84 -12.72
N ALA A 559 -17.02 -20.07 -13.15
CA ALA A 559 -16.69 -21.18 -12.25
C ALA A 559 -15.21 -21.14 -11.85
N PHE A 560 -14.94 -21.33 -10.56
CA PHE A 560 -13.61 -21.43 -9.98
C PHE A 560 -13.47 -22.80 -9.28
N PHE A 561 -12.56 -23.62 -9.81
CA PHE A 561 -12.15 -24.90 -9.22
C PHE A 561 -10.81 -24.79 -8.47
N ASP A 562 -10.15 -23.64 -8.62
CA ASP A 562 -8.87 -23.31 -8.03
C ASP A 562 -8.99 -22.08 -7.13
N ARG A 563 -8.10 -21.96 -6.14
CA ARG A 563 -8.02 -20.81 -5.24
C ARG A 563 -7.83 -19.54 -6.07
N TYR A 564 -8.60 -18.53 -5.73
CA TYR A 564 -8.59 -17.24 -6.41
C TYR A 564 -8.46 -16.09 -5.42
N HIS A 565 -8.00 -14.95 -5.92
CA HIS A 565 -7.96 -13.70 -5.20
C HIS A 565 -9.24 -12.90 -5.46
N SER A 566 -10.08 -12.75 -4.42
CA SER A 566 -11.41 -12.13 -4.54
C SER A 566 -11.35 -10.71 -5.11
N GLY A 567 -10.38 -9.90 -4.66
CA GLY A 567 -10.17 -8.54 -5.15
C GLY A 567 -9.94 -8.47 -6.65
N THR A 568 -9.12 -9.36 -7.18
CA THR A 568 -8.82 -9.44 -8.61
C THR A 568 -10.04 -9.93 -9.37
N VAL A 569 -10.73 -10.96 -8.89
CA VAL A 569 -11.98 -11.45 -9.51
C VAL A 569 -13.03 -10.34 -9.60
N ILE A 570 -13.17 -9.51 -8.56
CA ILE A 570 -14.11 -8.38 -8.58
C ILE A 570 -13.75 -7.39 -9.68
N ARG A 571 -12.49 -6.97 -9.78
CA ARG A 571 -12.06 -6.00 -10.80
C ARG A 571 -12.11 -6.56 -12.21
N GLU A 572 -11.58 -7.76 -12.40
CA GLU A 572 -11.40 -8.38 -13.71
C GLU A 572 -12.71 -8.95 -14.28
N LEU A 573 -13.66 -9.37 -13.44
CA LEU A 573 -15.00 -9.80 -13.88
C LEU A 573 -16.03 -8.66 -13.86
N ALA A 574 -15.61 -7.40 -13.72
CA ALA A 574 -16.52 -6.27 -13.86
C ALA A 574 -17.17 -6.26 -15.25
N PRO A 575 -18.45 -5.83 -15.39
CA PRO A 575 -19.10 -5.76 -16.69
C PRO A 575 -18.26 -4.99 -17.72
N GLY A 576 -18.10 -5.58 -18.90
CA GLY A 576 -17.36 -4.99 -20.02
C GLY A 576 -15.85 -5.09 -19.91
N SER A 577 -15.29 -5.71 -18.86
CA SER A 577 -13.84 -5.93 -18.78
C SER A 577 -13.31 -6.84 -19.90
N ASP A 578 -14.18 -7.60 -20.55
CA ASP A 578 -13.86 -8.54 -21.63
C ASP A 578 -13.88 -7.88 -23.00
N GLN A 579 -14.42 -6.67 -23.09
CA GLN A 579 -14.46 -5.88 -24.30
C GLN A 579 -13.14 -5.11 -24.43
N ASP A 580 -12.38 -5.35 -25.49
CA ASP A 580 -11.13 -4.62 -25.81
C ASP A 580 -11.41 -3.22 -26.39
N ARG A 581 -12.39 -2.52 -25.83
CA ARG A 581 -12.83 -1.19 -26.28
C ARG A 581 -12.66 -0.18 -25.15
N ASP A 582 -12.24 1.04 -25.49
CA ASP A 582 -12.07 2.15 -24.54
C ASP A 582 -13.37 2.45 -23.77
N THR A 583 -14.51 2.33 -24.44
CA THR A 583 -15.85 2.43 -23.83
C THR A 583 -16.64 1.16 -24.11
N PRO A 584 -16.85 0.29 -23.10
CA PRO A 584 -17.61 -0.93 -23.30
C PRO A 584 -19.10 -0.62 -23.51
N ASP A 585 -19.74 -1.38 -24.39
CA ASP A 585 -21.19 -1.33 -24.57
C ASP A 585 -21.86 -2.07 -23.40
N LEU A 586 -22.39 -1.30 -22.46
CA LEU A 586 -22.99 -1.79 -21.22
C LEU A 586 -24.38 -1.21 -21.03
N THR A 587 -25.24 -1.97 -20.37
CA THR A 587 -26.51 -1.48 -19.83
C THR A 587 -26.25 -0.47 -18.70
N ASN A 588 -27.27 0.31 -18.29
CA ASN A 588 -27.09 1.23 -17.15
C ASN A 588 -26.74 0.46 -15.86
N GLU A 589 -27.29 -0.75 -15.68
CA GLU A 589 -26.90 -1.65 -14.57
C GLU A 589 -25.43 -2.07 -14.67
N GLY A 590 -24.98 -2.45 -15.88
CA GLY A 590 -23.59 -2.80 -16.14
C GLY A 590 -22.63 -1.65 -15.83
N TRP A 591 -23.00 -0.40 -16.14
CA TRP A 591 -22.21 0.78 -15.80
C TRP A 591 -22.09 0.99 -14.29
N VAL A 592 -23.18 0.92 -13.53
CA VAL A 592 -23.15 1.06 -12.06
C VAL A 592 -22.23 0.00 -11.44
N LEU A 593 -22.40 -1.27 -11.83
CA LEU A 593 -21.59 -2.37 -11.32
C LEU A 593 -20.13 -2.26 -11.77
N ARG A 594 -19.84 -1.85 -13.00
CA ARG A 594 -18.48 -1.60 -13.48
C ARG A 594 -17.81 -0.51 -12.66
N THR A 595 -18.47 0.62 -12.48
CA THR A 595 -17.92 1.74 -11.71
C THR A 595 -17.61 1.34 -10.27
N LEU A 596 -18.53 0.64 -9.60
CA LEU A 596 -18.31 0.12 -8.25
C LEU A 596 -17.11 -0.82 -8.17
N ARG A 597 -17.00 -1.76 -9.11
CA ARG A 597 -15.99 -2.81 -9.07
C ARG A 597 -14.60 -2.34 -9.49
N VAL A 598 -14.52 -1.41 -10.43
CA VAL A 598 -13.25 -0.87 -10.96
C VAL A 598 -12.74 0.29 -10.09
N LEU A 599 -13.62 1.19 -9.65
CA LEU A 599 -13.24 2.43 -8.95
C LEU A 599 -13.55 2.43 -7.45
N GLY A 600 -14.36 1.48 -6.98
CA GLY A 600 -14.66 1.36 -5.56
C GLY A 600 -13.43 0.95 -4.76
N HIS A 601 -13.40 1.39 -3.50
CA HIS A 601 -12.39 0.97 -2.56
C HIS A 601 -12.62 -0.49 -2.18
N LEU A 602 -11.66 -1.35 -2.53
CA LEU A 602 -11.69 -2.77 -2.23
C LEU A 602 -11.33 -2.99 -0.76
N ARG A 603 -12.18 -3.71 -0.05
CA ARG A 603 -11.98 -4.09 1.34
C ARG A 603 -11.39 -5.50 1.44
N THR A 604 -10.81 -5.79 2.60
CA THR A 604 -10.18 -7.08 2.91
C THR A 604 -11.16 -8.27 2.87
N ASP A 605 -12.45 -8.00 3.06
CA ASP A 605 -13.52 -9.01 2.96
C ASP A 605 -13.94 -9.30 1.51
N GLY A 606 -13.29 -8.69 0.52
CA GLY A 606 -13.66 -8.79 -0.89
C GLY A 606 -14.95 -8.04 -1.23
N SER A 607 -15.39 -7.09 -0.42
CA SER A 607 -16.42 -6.13 -0.85
C SER A 607 -15.78 -4.87 -1.42
N VAL A 608 -16.50 -4.17 -2.29
CA VAL A 608 -16.10 -2.84 -2.79
C VAL A 608 -17.12 -1.81 -2.34
N ILE A 609 -16.62 -0.67 -1.88
CA ILE A 609 -17.45 0.45 -1.43
C ILE A 609 -17.17 1.72 -2.23
N ILE A 610 -18.19 2.51 -2.48
CA ILE A 610 -18.07 3.87 -3.04
C ILE A 610 -19.08 4.79 -2.36
N ALA A 611 -18.74 6.07 -2.21
CA ALA A 611 -19.70 7.07 -1.78
C ALA A 611 -20.79 7.23 -2.84
N GLU A 612 -22.06 7.15 -2.42
CA GLU A 612 -23.19 7.16 -3.35
C GLU A 612 -23.25 8.45 -4.16
N GLN A 613 -22.99 9.59 -3.51
CA GLN A 613 -22.89 10.91 -4.14
C GLN A 613 -21.81 10.99 -5.24
N GLY A 614 -20.77 10.17 -5.15
CA GLY A 614 -19.68 10.13 -6.13
C GLY A 614 -19.94 9.20 -7.32
N LEU A 615 -21.02 8.41 -7.31
CA LEU A 615 -21.23 7.36 -8.32
C LEU A 615 -21.36 7.93 -9.73
N ILE A 616 -22.20 8.95 -9.93
CA ILE A 616 -22.47 9.52 -11.26
C ILE A 616 -21.20 10.15 -11.84
N ALA A 617 -20.48 10.93 -11.05
CA ALA A 617 -19.21 11.52 -11.46
C ALA A 617 -18.19 10.45 -11.88
N ASN A 618 -18.12 9.34 -11.13
CA ASN A 618 -17.25 8.22 -11.47
C ASN A 618 -17.71 7.43 -12.71
N CYS A 619 -19.02 7.29 -12.94
CA CYS A 619 -19.53 6.69 -14.18
C CYS A 619 -19.17 7.56 -15.40
N ARG A 620 -19.30 8.88 -15.28
CA ARG A 620 -18.89 9.85 -16.33
C ARG A 620 -17.39 9.76 -16.61
N ARG A 621 -16.58 9.61 -15.56
CA ARG A 621 -15.12 9.39 -15.69
C ARG A 621 -14.78 8.11 -16.45
N LEU A 622 -15.59 7.05 -16.34
CA LEU A 622 -15.42 5.83 -17.12
C LEU A 622 -16.05 5.88 -18.52
N GLY A 623 -16.58 7.03 -18.95
CA GLY A 623 -17.09 7.22 -20.30
C GLY A 623 -18.58 6.96 -20.50
N ILE A 624 -19.40 6.87 -19.44
CA ILE A 624 -20.85 6.76 -19.65
C ILE A 624 -21.38 8.02 -20.39
N PRO A 625 -22.23 7.87 -21.42
CA PRO A 625 -22.87 9.02 -22.07
C PRO A 625 -23.71 9.84 -21.09
N GLY A 626 -23.60 11.18 -21.15
CA GLY A 626 -24.24 12.09 -20.19
C GLY A 626 -25.74 11.84 -19.98
N ARG A 627 -26.51 11.66 -21.06
CA ARG A 627 -27.96 11.39 -20.99
C ARG A 627 -28.32 10.10 -20.23
N ARG A 628 -27.41 9.13 -20.19
CA ARG A 628 -27.60 7.86 -19.47
C ARG A 628 -27.20 7.99 -18.00
N ALA A 629 -26.25 8.86 -17.68
CA ALA A 629 -25.78 9.12 -16.32
C ALA A 629 -26.90 9.58 -15.38
N ASP A 630 -27.83 10.40 -15.90
CA ASP A 630 -28.91 10.99 -15.09
C ASP A 630 -29.98 9.95 -14.72
N GLN A 631 -30.01 8.81 -15.42
CA GLN A 631 -30.94 7.70 -15.13
C GLN A 631 -30.40 6.71 -14.08
N LEU A 632 -29.15 6.89 -13.63
CA LEU A 632 -28.47 5.90 -12.79
C LEU A 632 -29.04 5.79 -11.38
N HIS A 633 -29.63 6.84 -10.81
CA HIS A 633 -30.26 6.75 -9.48
C HIS A 633 -31.35 5.68 -9.43
N ARG A 634 -32.26 5.66 -10.42
CA ARG A 634 -33.31 4.63 -10.52
C ARG A 634 -32.74 3.22 -10.69
N VAL A 635 -31.56 3.10 -11.29
CA VAL A 635 -30.86 1.83 -11.50
C VAL A 635 -30.27 1.33 -10.19
N VAL A 636 -29.64 2.23 -9.41
CA VAL A 636 -29.13 1.93 -8.07
C VAL A 636 -30.26 1.42 -7.17
N ASP A 637 -31.41 2.09 -7.17
CA ASP A 637 -32.57 1.64 -6.38
C ASP A 637 -33.02 0.22 -6.74
N ARG A 638 -33.06 -0.11 -8.04
CA ARG A 638 -33.38 -1.49 -8.47
C ARG A 638 -32.31 -2.50 -8.05
N LEU A 639 -31.04 -2.14 -8.09
CA LEU A 639 -29.94 -3.01 -7.66
C LEU A 639 -29.97 -3.25 -6.14
N LEU A 640 -30.34 -2.23 -5.36
CA LEU A 640 -30.58 -2.33 -3.92
C LEU A 640 -31.78 -3.25 -3.61
N GLN A 641 -32.90 -3.06 -4.31
CA GLN A 641 -34.10 -3.91 -4.17
C GLN A 641 -33.83 -5.39 -4.49
N ARG A 642 -32.95 -5.65 -5.48
CA ARG A 642 -32.52 -7.01 -5.85
C ARG A 642 -31.46 -7.60 -4.92
N GLY A 643 -30.96 -6.82 -3.94
CA GLY A 643 -29.89 -7.24 -3.03
C GLY A 643 -28.52 -7.40 -3.70
N LEU A 644 -28.33 -6.91 -4.93
CA LEU A 644 -27.01 -6.91 -5.59
C LEU A 644 -26.09 -5.83 -5.01
N LEU A 645 -26.70 -4.75 -4.51
CA LEU A 645 -26.03 -3.72 -3.73
C LEU A 645 -26.64 -3.66 -2.34
N SER A 646 -25.86 -3.16 -1.40
CA SER A 646 -26.33 -2.76 -0.07
C SER A 646 -25.90 -1.32 0.21
N ARG A 647 -26.73 -0.58 0.93
CA ARG A 647 -26.38 0.76 1.41
C ARG A 647 -25.81 0.61 2.82
N VAL A 648 -24.62 1.17 3.05
CA VAL A 648 -23.95 1.17 4.35
C VAL A 648 -23.54 2.59 4.73
N GLU A 649 -23.43 2.88 6.02
CA GLU A 649 -22.87 4.15 6.46
C GLU A 649 -21.34 4.11 6.39
N GLY A 650 -20.75 5.18 5.87
CA GLY A 650 -19.31 5.36 5.85
C GLY A 650 -18.91 6.82 5.99
N SER A 651 -17.64 7.11 5.79
CA SER A 651 -17.11 8.48 5.73
C SER A 651 -16.10 8.59 4.60
N VAL A 652 -15.93 9.77 4.02
CA VAL A 652 -14.86 10.05 3.05
C VAL A 652 -13.79 10.89 3.75
N ASP A 653 -12.51 10.53 3.60
CA ASP A 653 -11.41 11.33 4.14
C ASP A 653 -11.04 12.51 3.25
N VAL A 654 -9.99 13.27 3.62
CA VAL A 654 -9.55 14.46 2.88
C VAL A 654 -9.05 14.12 1.47
N ASP A 655 -8.62 12.88 1.25
CA ASP A 655 -8.09 12.39 -0.01
C ASP A 655 -9.19 11.81 -0.91
N GLY A 656 -10.45 11.83 -0.46
CA GLY A 656 -11.56 11.25 -1.19
C GLY A 656 -11.70 9.73 -1.01
N THR A 657 -10.94 9.11 -0.10
CA THR A 657 -10.98 7.66 0.14
C THR A 657 -12.18 7.30 1.03
N PRO A 658 -13.06 6.38 0.62
CA PRO A 658 -14.19 5.95 1.42
C PRO A 658 -13.77 4.96 2.53
N HIS A 659 -14.34 5.13 3.72
CA HIS A 659 -14.15 4.27 4.89
C HIS A 659 -15.49 3.73 5.39
N CYS A 660 -15.55 2.43 5.70
CA CYS A 660 -16.70 1.77 6.32
C CYS A 660 -16.19 0.79 7.39
N PRO A 661 -16.54 0.95 8.69
CA PRO A 661 -17.45 1.96 9.26
C PRO A 661 -16.92 3.40 9.16
N PRO A 662 -17.77 4.43 9.36
CA PRO A 662 -17.34 5.83 9.33
C PRO A 662 -16.27 6.11 10.39
N ARG A 663 -15.23 6.87 10.01
CA ARG A 663 -14.17 7.29 10.93
C ARG A 663 -14.71 8.31 11.96
N PRO A 664 -14.27 8.25 13.22
CA PRO A 664 -14.63 9.27 14.21
C PRO A 664 -14.29 10.69 13.73
N GLY A 665 -15.20 11.64 13.98
CA GLY A 665 -15.01 13.05 13.62
C GLY A 665 -15.17 13.38 12.13
N ARG A 666 -15.36 12.38 11.26
CA ARG A 666 -15.62 12.60 9.83
C ARG A 666 -17.13 12.64 9.54
N ALA A 667 -17.50 13.39 8.50
CA ALA A 667 -18.87 13.44 8.03
C ALA A 667 -19.32 12.04 7.59
N ARG A 668 -20.47 11.60 8.08
CA ARG A 668 -21.10 10.35 7.65
C ARG A 668 -21.74 10.57 6.30
N VAL A 669 -21.52 9.64 5.37
CA VAL A 669 -22.14 9.65 4.05
C VAL A 669 -22.65 8.25 3.70
N PRO A 670 -23.74 8.15 2.93
CA PRO A 670 -24.20 6.86 2.41
C PRO A 670 -23.18 6.30 1.40
N MET A 671 -22.86 5.02 1.57
CA MET A 671 -21.98 4.27 0.69
C MET A 671 -22.77 3.15 0.02
N LEU A 672 -22.50 2.91 -1.25
CA LEU A 672 -22.95 1.72 -1.95
C LEU A 672 -21.87 0.65 -1.80
N ARG A 673 -22.26 -0.52 -1.31
CA ARG A 673 -21.42 -1.70 -1.15
C ARG A 673 -21.86 -2.78 -2.12
N PHE A 674 -20.94 -3.22 -2.98
CA PHE A 674 -21.08 -4.45 -3.77
C PHE A 674 -20.27 -5.56 -3.09
N GLN A 675 -20.89 -6.72 -2.92
CA GLN A 675 -20.22 -7.90 -2.42
C GLN A 675 -20.52 -9.07 -3.37
N PRO A 676 -19.50 -9.64 -4.04
CA PRO A 676 -19.72 -10.84 -4.82
C PRO A 676 -20.23 -11.94 -3.88
N THR A 677 -21.25 -12.67 -4.32
CA THR A 677 -21.78 -13.82 -3.58
C THR A 677 -21.28 -15.09 -4.26
N PRO A 678 -20.24 -15.75 -3.73
CA PRO A 678 -19.79 -17.03 -4.27
C PRO A 678 -20.89 -18.06 -4.04
N VAL A 679 -21.37 -18.67 -5.12
CA VAL A 679 -22.36 -19.75 -5.05
C VAL A 679 -21.62 -21.08 -5.16
N PRO A 680 -21.66 -21.96 -4.14
CA PRO A 680 -21.08 -23.29 -4.26
C PRO A 680 -21.64 -24.01 -5.48
N LEU A 681 -20.76 -24.70 -6.23
CA LEU A 681 -21.18 -25.51 -7.37
C LEU A 681 -21.64 -26.88 -6.86
N ASP A 682 -22.93 -27.17 -7.00
CA ASP A 682 -23.52 -28.44 -6.60
C ASP A 682 -22.90 -29.63 -7.35
N GLU A 683 -22.41 -30.61 -6.58
CA GLU A 683 -21.71 -31.79 -7.09
C GLU A 683 -22.58 -32.66 -8.01
N ARG A 684 -23.90 -32.68 -7.75
CA ARG A 684 -24.86 -33.55 -8.45
C ARG A 684 -25.26 -33.05 -9.83
N SER A 685 -25.00 -31.78 -10.13
CA SER A 685 -25.35 -31.19 -11.43
C SER A 685 -24.29 -31.44 -12.50
N GLN A 686 -23.17 -32.10 -12.16
CA GLN A 686 -21.99 -32.24 -13.02
C GLN A 686 -21.64 -33.71 -13.36
N GLY A 687 -22.64 -34.53 -13.67
CA GLY A 687 -22.36 -35.85 -14.27
C GLY A 687 -21.57 -35.69 -15.58
N PRO A 688 -20.67 -36.63 -15.94
CA PRO A 688 -19.83 -36.55 -17.14
C PRO A 688 -20.61 -36.52 -18.47
N ASN A 689 -21.93 -36.78 -18.44
CA ASN A 689 -22.86 -36.60 -19.56
C ASN A 689 -23.74 -35.34 -19.44
N SER A 690 -23.36 -34.35 -18.61
CA SER A 690 -24.11 -33.10 -18.43
C SER A 690 -23.75 -32.01 -19.45
N THR A 691 -23.60 -32.39 -20.72
CA THR A 691 -24.13 -31.53 -21.78
C THR A 691 -25.65 -31.48 -21.60
N ASP A 692 -26.12 -30.52 -20.79
CA ASP A 692 -27.50 -30.06 -20.67
C ASP A 692 -28.61 -31.13 -20.61
N ALA A 693 -28.71 -31.80 -19.47
CA ALA A 693 -29.95 -32.46 -19.03
C ALA A 693 -30.85 -31.53 -18.18
N ARG A 694 -30.75 -30.21 -18.34
CA ARG A 694 -31.89 -29.32 -18.06
C ARG A 694 -32.81 -29.40 -19.27
N ALA A 695 -33.87 -30.19 -19.13
CA ALA A 695 -35.12 -30.15 -19.91
C ALA A 695 -34.98 -29.71 -21.38
N ARG A 696 -35.15 -30.66 -22.31
CA ARG A 696 -35.36 -30.47 -23.76
C ARG A 696 -36.57 -29.55 -24.05
N ARG A 697 -36.45 -28.27 -23.72
CA ARG A 697 -37.32 -27.20 -24.18
C ARG A 697 -36.67 -26.67 -25.45
N ALA A 698 -37.50 -26.45 -26.48
CA ALA A 698 -37.08 -25.86 -27.73
C ALA A 698 -36.19 -24.63 -27.48
N HIS A 699 -34.89 -24.74 -27.79
CA HIS A 699 -33.97 -23.63 -27.63
C HIS A 699 -34.24 -22.65 -28.77
N VAL A 700 -34.82 -21.50 -28.44
CA VAL A 700 -34.93 -20.37 -29.36
C VAL A 700 -33.53 -19.78 -29.47
N VAL A 701 -32.87 -20.02 -30.60
CA VAL A 701 -31.64 -19.31 -30.95
C VAL A 701 -32.07 -17.89 -31.31
N GLN A 702 -31.61 -16.90 -30.55
CA GLN A 702 -31.83 -15.48 -30.87
C GLN A 702 -31.19 -15.16 -32.22
N GLY A 703 -31.77 -14.24 -32.97
CA GLY A 703 -31.22 -13.89 -34.28
C GLY A 703 -29.82 -13.27 -34.15
N PHE A 704 -28.91 -13.60 -35.07
CA PHE A 704 -27.52 -13.17 -35.01
C PHE A 704 -26.95 -12.88 -36.40
N VAL A 705 -25.83 -12.15 -36.44
CA VAL A 705 -25.10 -11.85 -37.68
C VAL A 705 -24.03 -12.91 -37.91
N ARG A 706 -23.98 -13.48 -39.11
CA ARG A 706 -23.02 -14.51 -39.51
C ARG A 706 -22.21 -14.04 -40.72
N ARG A 707 -20.91 -14.34 -40.74
CA ARG A 707 -20.04 -14.09 -41.90
C ARG A 707 -20.39 -15.05 -43.06
N LEU A 708 -20.51 -14.50 -44.26
CA LEU A 708 -20.66 -15.23 -45.51
C LEU A 708 -19.28 -15.61 -46.07
N PRO A 709 -19.20 -16.62 -46.96
CA PRO A 709 -17.98 -16.91 -47.71
C PRO A 709 -17.46 -15.67 -48.46
N ASP A 710 -16.16 -15.59 -48.70
CA ASP A 710 -15.55 -14.43 -49.37
C ASP A 710 -16.18 -14.22 -50.76
N GLY A 711 -16.57 -12.98 -51.06
CA GLY A 711 -17.25 -12.60 -52.29
C GLY A 711 -18.78 -12.79 -52.30
N ALA A 712 -19.37 -13.37 -51.24
CA ALA A 712 -20.83 -13.48 -51.12
C ALA A 712 -21.42 -12.28 -50.36
N GLU A 713 -22.56 -11.79 -50.86
CA GLU A 713 -23.33 -10.70 -50.26
C GLU A 713 -24.66 -11.22 -49.67
N ALA A 714 -25.17 -10.52 -48.65
CA ALA A 714 -26.49 -10.81 -48.10
C ALA A 714 -27.56 -10.53 -49.16
N SER A 715 -28.54 -11.42 -49.28
CA SER A 715 -29.69 -11.16 -50.14
C SER A 715 -30.53 -9.99 -49.60
N GLN A 716 -31.26 -9.30 -50.47
CA GLN A 716 -32.15 -8.20 -50.09
C GLN A 716 -33.11 -8.58 -48.96
N ALA A 717 -33.65 -9.81 -48.99
CA ALA A 717 -34.52 -10.33 -47.94
C ALA A 717 -33.82 -10.43 -46.57
N GLN A 718 -32.51 -10.74 -46.52
CA GLN A 718 -31.75 -10.78 -45.26
C GLN A 718 -31.38 -9.40 -44.75
N LEU A 719 -31.19 -8.43 -45.64
CA LEU A 719 -31.04 -7.02 -45.29
C LEU A 719 -32.34 -6.49 -44.65
N GLU A 720 -33.49 -6.78 -45.25
CA GLU A 720 -34.80 -6.39 -44.69
C GLU A 720 -35.09 -7.06 -43.34
N LEU A 721 -34.78 -8.35 -43.18
CA LEU A 721 -34.90 -9.05 -41.89
C LEU A 721 -33.98 -8.45 -40.82
N TYR A 722 -32.77 -8.02 -41.20
CA TYR A 722 -31.85 -7.34 -40.29
C TYR A 722 -32.39 -5.97 -39.87
N GLU A 723 -32.90 -5.17 -40.80
CA GLU A 723 -33.52 -3.87 -40.51
C GLU A 723 -34.74 -4.02 -39.59
N GLU A 724 -35.58 -5.02 -39.81
CA GLU A 724 -36.70 -5.36 -38.92
C GLU A 724 -36.21 -5.79 -37.53
N ALA A 725 -35.15 -6.60 -37.44
CA ALA A 725 -34.57 -7.01 -36.16
C ALA A 725 -33.96 -5.83 -35.38
N VAL A 726 -33.38 -4.85 -36.08
CA VAL A 726 -32.93 -3.57 -35.49
C VAL A 726 -34.13 -2.76 -34.98
N ARG A 727 -35.22 -2.66 -35.77
CA ARG A 727 -36.46 -1.99 -35.34
C ARG A 727 -37.07 -2.63 -34.08
N GLN A 728 -37.00 -3.95 -33.96
CA GLN A 728 -37.50 -4.70 -32.81
C GLN A 728 -36.50 -4.79 -31.64
N ALA A 729 -35.35 -4.08 -31.71
CA ALA A 729 -34.29 -4.11 -30.72
C ALA A 729 -33.74 -5.53 -30.42
N GLN A 730 -33.83 -6.44 -31.38
CA GLN A 730 -33.25 -7.79 -31.30
C GLN A 730 -31.76 -7.80 -31.68
N VAL A 731 -31.31 -6.79 -32.43
CA VAL A 731 -29.91 -6.58 -32.82
C VAL A 731 -29.55 -5.10 -32.64
N VAL A 732 -28.29 -4.82 -32.33
CA VAL A 732 -27.77 -3.45 -32.17
C VAL A 732 -27.99 -2.65 -33.45
N ALA A 733 -28.48 -1.41 -33.30
CA ALA A 733 -28.75 -0.52 -34.42
C ALA A 733 -27.48 -0.19 -35.23
N GLY A 734 -27.53 -0.45 -36.54
CA GLY A 734 -26.45 -0.23 -37.49
C GLY A 734 -26.83 -0.78 -38.87
N SER A 735 -25.97 -0.60 -39.87
CA SER A 735 -26.06 -1.28 -41.17
C SER A 735 -25.35 -2.63 -41.12
N LEU A 736 -25.89 -3.66 -41.81
CA LEU A 736 -25.25 -4.98 -41.87
C LEU A 736 -23.87 -4.86 -42.55
N PRO A 737 -22.76 -5.30 -41.93
CA PRO A 737 -21.45 -5.20 -42.54
C PRO A 737 -21.35 -5.98 -43.87
N PRO A 738 -20.57 -5.50 -44.86
CA PRO A 738 -20.31 -6.26 -46.09
C PRO A 738 -19.80 -7.68 -45.78
N GLY A 739 -20.22 -8.65 -46.58
CA GLY A 739 -19.87 -10.06 -46.38
C GLY A 739 -20.51 -10.72 -45.16
N HIS A 740 -21.56 -10.15 -44.58
CA HIS A 740 -22.33 -10.76 -43.49
C HIS A 740 -23.81 -10.93 -43.87
N THR A 741 -24.48 -11.91 -43.28
CA THR A 741 -25.92 -12.13 -43.36
C THR A 741 -26.53 -12.14 -41.97
N TYR A 742 -27.79 -11.72 -41.86
CA TYR A 742 -28.58 -11.98 -40.66
C TYR A 742 -29.14 -13.40 -40.68
N VAL A 743 -29.31 -14.00 -39.51
CA VAL A 743 -29.96 -15.29 -39.31
C VAL A 743 -31.09 -15.03 -38.33
N GLN A 744 -32.33 -15.17 -38.79
CA GLN A 744 -33.52 -14.94 -37.97
C GLN A 744 -33.54 -15.91 -36.77
N SER A 745 -34.17 -15.47 -35.68
CA SER A 745 -34.38 -16.34 -34.53
C SER A 745 -35.15 -17.59 -34.95
N HIS A 746 -34.63 -18.76 -34.59
CA HIS A 746 -35.26 -20.03 -34.91
C HIS A 746 -35.20 -20.97 -33.72
N ARG A 747 -36.24 -21.81 -33.60
CA ARG A 747 -36.26 -22.90 -32.62
C ARG A 747 -35.49 -24.07 -33.20
N ARG A 748 -34.34 -24.40 -32.61
CA ARG A 748 -33.73 -25.71 -32.86
C ARG A 748 -34.58 -26.76 -32.16
N LYS A 749 -35.21 -27.64 -32.94
CA LYS A 749 -35.68 -28.93 -32.42
C LYS A 749 -34.43 -29.77 -32.20
N ALA A 750 -34.28 -30.26 -30.97
CA ALA A 750 -33.19 -31.16 -30.59
C ALA A 750 -33.39 -32.53 -31.26
#